data_AF-A0A6C0CTS7-F1
#
_entry.id   AF-A0A6C0CTS7-F1
#
_cell.length_a   1.000
_cell.length_b   1.000
_cell.length_c   1.000
_cell.angle_alpha   90.00
_cell.angle_beta   90.00
_cell.angle_gamma   90.00
#
_symmetry.space_group_name_H-M   'P 1'
#
loop_
_entity.id
_entity.type
_entity.pdbx_description
1 polymer ?
#
loop_
_entity_poly.entity_id
_entity_poly.type
_entity_poly.pdbx_seq_one_letter_code
_entity_poly.pdbx_strand_id
1 'polypeptide(L)'
;MLKKGKGKLLLMDKNTNIKMTDTMINAVQCLKKNIHSIKLLKLEVCKEILKMADENYYQEGDMNKKNKETFLTDNEYEYIKDYVLSIDPDFENKLGHENIQVDKGAKNVVKLPVWMGSMDKKRSLSAEQMNVVLTDKLDGVSCLFVNDKTDGVKLYTRGNGSQGQDITHLRTFVNGVKKNGKYDFMIRGELIMKKTVFEEIKDNESNARNTVSGIVNSKKPNPKYRGKVDFVGYEVISPSMKPLDQMLFMKDMKISCVHYVMRDRISPDEIHQALIDRKNNSDYEIDGIIVTKNIIYDKIVSGNPKHAFAYKHNFDDNAMTTTVTNVVWNLSKNGHYKPTVEFEKITINDVNIQKATGFNGKYIYENKIGPGTIIKVQRSGDVIPYITEVVKSTSPSMPSEYIWSASGNDIMVKSKTNNTELDKKLFEHMITSLKFDHFGKKSIEKLYESGVQTLDGLYKLTIDDILKIEGFKKKSATNLFESIQERKKEITCVEYMVASKCFDEGIGKKTLIKITDVYGNDDQVTLEQLIHIEDVGESRAKSYLEGLKAFKKFKKDNKLECVSKVTPPVGVQSTVLKDKIIVFTGFRDAELEKKIESMGGKVGSSVNKKSTHLVYKSLEKSSKKITEAKALNTISVLQVDDFKKLWNLGV
;
A
#
# COMPACT_ATOMS: atom_id res chain seq x y z
N MET A 1 -11.62 47.85 -0.83
CA MET A 1 -11.30 47.89 -2.27
C MET A 1 -9.81 47.57 -2.38
N LEU A 2 -9.27 46.53 -3.01
CA LEU A 2 -9.56 45.80 -4.26
C LEU A 2 -9.22 44.30 -4.13
N LYS A 3 -9.93 43.47 -4.90
CA LYS A 3 -9.80 42.01 -5.07
C LYS A 3 -8.54 41.64 -5.89
N LYS A 4 -7.88 40.51 -5.57
CA LYS A 4 -7.63 39.32 -6.45
C LYS A 4 -6.45 38.48 -5.93
N GLY A 5 -6.61 37.15 -5.95
CA GLY A 5 -5.54 36.18 -5.66
C GLY A 5 -5.94 34.88 -4.95
N LYS A 6 -7.14 34.33 -5.17
CA LYS A 6 -7.49 32.98 -4.68
C LYS A 6 -6.70 31.93 -5.47
N GLY A 7 -5.75 31.26 -4.80
CA GLY A 7 -5.12 30.04 -5.31
C GLY A 7 -6.15 28.92 -5.46
N LYS A 8 -6.08 28.21 -6.58
CA LYS A 8 -7.04 27.20 -7.06
C LYS A 8 -7.21 26.05 -6.04
N LEU A 9 -8.31 26.08 -5.29
CA LEU A 9 -8.86 24.89 -4.63
C LEU A 9 -9.22 23.87 -5.73
N LEU A 10 -8.79 22.63 -5.60
CA LEU A 10 -9.16 21.51 -6.48
C LEU A 10 -10.68 21.53 -6.69
N LEU A 11 -11.14 21.75 -7.92
CA LEU A 11 -12.53 21.57 -8.35
C LEU A 11 -12.50 20.44 -9.38
N MET A 12 -13.27 19.38 -9.12
CA MET A 12 -13.59 18.34 -10.09
C MET A 12 -15.09 18.10 -10.02
N ASP A 13 -15.67 18.00 -11.21
CA ASP A 13 -17.10 18.05 -11.50
C ASP A 13 -17.81 16.73 -11.16
N LYS A 14 -19.09 16.80 -10.81
CA LYS A 14 -19.89 15.71 -10.20
C LYS A 14 -20.19 14.48 -11.08
N ASN A 15 -19.65 14.34 -12.29
CA ASN A 15 -20.16 13.37 -13.28
C ASN A 15 -19.12 12.61 -14.13
N THR A 16 -17.95 12.30 -13.56
CA THR A 16 -16.91 11.59 -14.33
C THR A 16 -16.71 10.16 -13.82
N ASN A 17 -17.01 9.17 -14.66
CA ASN A 17 -16.64 7.76 -14.46
C ASN A 17 -15.11 7.67 -14.30
N ILE A 18 -14.63 7.24 -13.15
CA ILE A 18 -13.21 7.31 -12.77
C ILE A 18 -12.48 6.09 -13.31
N LYS A 19 -11.50 6.32 -14.19
CA LYS A 19 -10.35 5.43 -14.39
C LYS A 19 -9.15 6.04 -13.67
N MET A 20 -8.28 5.18 -13.14
CA MET A 20 -6.98 5.48 -12.49
C MET A 20 -6.35 6.78 -13.01
N THR A 21 -6.32 7.83 -12.19
CA THR A 21 -5.55 9.05 -12.50
C THR A 21 -4.28 9.09 -11.65
N ASP A 22 -3.19 9.62 -12.20
CA ASP A 22 -1.91 9.88 -11.49
C ASP A 22 -2.08 10.61 -10.15
N THR A 23 -3.12 11.43 -10.06
CA THR A 23 -3.53 12.15 -8.84
C THR A 23 -3.80 11.19 -7.68
N MET A 24 -4.39 10.03 -7.94
CA MET A 24 -4.71 9.03 -6.91
C MET A 24 -3.49 8.24 -6.47
N ILE A 25 -2.60 7.89 -7.40
CA ILE A 25 -1.32 7.25 -7.07
C ILE A 25 -0.45 8.19 -6.23
N ASN A 26 -0.40 9.48 -6.59
CA ASN A 26 0.32 10.48 -5.80
C ASN A 26 -0.33 10.68 -4.42
N ALA A 27 -1.66 10.68 -4.33
CA ALA A 27 -2.36 10.75 -3.05
C ALA A 27 -2.02 9.55 -2.16
N VAL A 28 -2.03 8.32 -2.70
CA VAL A 28 -1.64 7.11 -1.98
C VAL A 28 -0.17 7.16 -1.55
N GLN A 29 0.74 7.63 -2.41
CA GLN A 29 2.15 7.80 -2.04
C GLN A 29 2.36 8.85 -0.95
N CYS A 30 1.56 9.92 -0.93
CA CYS A 30 1.55 10.90 0.15
C CYS A 30 1.00 10.30 1.45
N LEU A 31 -0.08 9.52 1.37
CA LEU A 31 -0.67 8.81 2.50
C LEU A 31 0.29 7.78 3.10
N LYS A 32 1.03 7.03 2.28
CA LYS A 32 2.07 6.10 2.75
C LYS A 32 3.22 6.78 3.49
N LYS A 33 3.56 8.02 3.10
CA LYS A 33 4.57 8.83 3.79
C LYS A 33 4.02 9.46 5.07
N ASN A 34 2.73 9.77 5.09
CA ASN A 34 2.02 10.33 6.24
C ASN A 34 0.51 10.09 6.10
N ILE A 35 -0.01 9.09 6.79
CA ILE A 35 -1.41 8.66 6.65
C ILE A 35 -2.39 9.74 7.12
N HIS A 36 -1.97 10.66 7.99
CA HIS A 36 -2.78 11.76 8.51
C HIS A 36 -3.00 12.88 7.47
N SER A 37 -2.21 12.91 6.39
CA SER A 37 -2.43 13.82 5.26
C SER A 37 -3.78 13.58 4.56
N ILE A 38 -4.46 12.47 4.87
CA ILE A 38 -5.82 12.20 4.42
C ILE A 38 -6.81 13.33 4.72
N LYS A 39 -6.61 14.05 5.84
CA LYS A 39 -7.45 15.18 6.24
C LYS A 39 -7.41 16.36 5.24
N LEU A 40 -6.39 16.38 4.38
CA LEU A 40 -6.19 17.39 3.33
C LEU A 40 -6.78 16.96 1.99
N LEU A 41 -7.19 15.69 1.86
CA LEU A 41 -7.81 15.16 0.65
C LEU A 41 -9.33 15.38 0.67
N LYS A 42 -9.93 15.51 -0.51
CA LYS A 42 -11.38 15.50 -0.62
C LYS A 42 -11.91 14.12 -0.28
N LEU A 43 -13.05 14.06 0.40
CA LEU A 43 -13.73 12.82 0.77
C LEU A 43 -13.90 11.84 -0.41
N GLU A 44 -14.29 12.33 -1.59
CA GLU A 44 -14.46 11.49 -2.80
C GLU A 44 -13.14 10.85 -3.27
N VAL A 45 -12.00 11.52 -3.05
CA VAL A 45 -10.68 10.94 -3.35
C VAL A 45 -10.35 9.84 -2.34
N CYS A 46 -10.64 10.04 -1.06
CA CYS A 46 -10.43 9.04 -0.03
C CYS A 46 -11.30 7.79 -0.25
N LYS A 47 -12.57 7.99 -0.62
CA LYS A 47 -13.51 6.93 -1.00
C LYS A 47 -12.99 6.09 -2.17
N GLU A 48 -12.51 6.77 -3.21
CA GLU A 48 -12.01 6.08 -4.40
C GLU A 48 -10.67 5.36 -4.12
N ILE A 49 -9.81 5.90 -3.26
CA ILE A 49 -8.59 5.21 -2.78
C ILE A 49 -8.95 3.89 -2.08
N LEU A 50 -10.01 3.86 -1.27
CA LEU A 50 -10.48 2.64 -0.61
C LEU A 50 -11.02 1.61 -1.60
N LYS A 51 -11.81 2.02 -2.59
CA LYS A 51 -12.27 1.12 -3.65
C LYS A 51 -11.11 0.54 -4.46
N MET A 52 -10.12 1.37 -4.80
CA MET A 52 -8.92 0.92 -5.51
C MET A 52 -8.06 -0.02 -4.66
N ALA A 53 -8.01 0.19 -3.35
CA ALA A 53 -7.30 -0.69 -2.45
C ALA A 53 -7.99 -2.05 -2.34
N ASP A 54 -9.33 -2.08 -2.27
CA ASP A 54 -10.10 -3.32 -2.40
C ASP A 54 -9.79 -4.01 -3.72
N GLU A 55 -9.83 -3.30 -4.85
CA GLU A 55 -9.54 -3.87 -6.18
C GLU A 55 -8.10 -4.41 -6.32
N ASN A 56 -7.10 -3.74 -5.75
CA ASN A 56 -5.69 -4.14 -5.83
C ASN A 56 -5.32 -5.26 -4.86
N TYR A 57 -5.91 -5.29 -3.66
CA TYR A 57 -5.71 -6.36 -2.68
C TYR A 57 -6.06 -7.74 -3.26
N TYR A 58 -6.98 -7.79 -4.22
CA TYR A 58 -7.39 -9.02 -4.91
C TYR A 58 -6.64 -9.31 -6.24
N GLN A 59 -5.96 -8.34 -6.86
CA GLN A 59 -5.11 -8.59 -8.04
C GLN A 59 -3.69 -9.04 -7.68
N GLU A 60 -3.20 -8.77 -6.48
CA GLU A 60 -1.89 -9.23 -5.99
C GLU A 60 -1.82 -10.75 -5.71
N GLY A 61 -2.97 -11.44 -5.75
CA GLY A 61 -3.07 -12.89 -5.56
C GLY A 61 -2.62 -13.77 -6.73
N ASP A 62 -2.25 -13.21 -7.89
CA ASP A 62 -2.01 -14.02 -9.11
C ASP A 62 -0.62 -13.89 -9.77
N MET A 63 0.33 -13.11 -9.24
CA MET A 63 1.66 -12.96 -9.87
C MET A 63 2.79 -12.70 -8.87
N ASN A 64 3.55 -13.76 -8.56
CA ASN A 64 4.94 -13.77 -8.09
C ASN A 64 5.37 -12.79 -6.97
N LYS A 65 5.54 -13.37 -5.77
CA LYS A 65 6.34 -12.87 -4.65
C LYS A 65 7.80 -12.66 -5.04
N LYS A 66 8.15 -11.47 -5.54
CA LYS A 66 9.49 -10.87 -5.42
C LYS A 66 9.38 -9.36 -5.74
N ASN A 67 9.42 -8.55 -4.69
CA ASN A 67 9.56 -7.07 -4.70
C ASN A 67 8.45 -6.24 -5.38
N LYS A 68 7.26 -6.17 -4.79
CA LYS A 68 6.33 -5.03 -4.98
C LYS A 68 5.84 -4.48 -3.63
N GLU A 69 5.82 -3.16 -3.51
CA GLU A 69 5.16 -2.44 -2.41
C GLU A 69 3.64 -2.61 -2.55
N THR A 70 2.97 -3.12 -1.51
CA THR A 70 1.50 -3.28 -1.43
C THR A 70 0.81 -1.92 -1.62
N PHE A 71 -0.34 -1.86 -2.31
CA PHE A 71 -1.01 -0.57 -2.61
C PHE A 71 -1.37 0.25 -1.35
N LEU A 72 -1.88 -0.40 -0.31
CA LEU A 72 -1.96 0.09 1.07
C LEU A 72 -1.65 -1.09 1.99
N THR A 73 -1.09 -0.85 3.16
CA THR A 73 -1.07 -1.82 4.25
C THR A 73 -2.45 -1.91 4.91
N ASP A 74 -2.75 -3.01 5.60
CA ASP A 74 -4.02 -3.19 6.33
C ASP A 74 -4.29 -2.02 7.29
N ASN A 75 -3.25 -1.52 7.97
CA ASN A 75 -3.37 -0.39 8.89
C ASN A 75 -3.66 0.95 8.17
N GLU A 76 -3.07 1.17 7.00
CA GLU A 76 -3.33 2.36 6.19
C GLU A 76 -4.73 2.33 5.59
N TYR A 77 -5.16 1.17 5.09
CA TYR A 77 -6.51 0.93 4.60
C TYR A 77 -7.54 1.23 5.70
N GLU A 78 -7.35 0.67 6.89
CA GLU A 78 -8.26 0.88 8.02
C GLU A 78 -8.29 2.35 8.46
N TYR A 79 -7.15 3.04 8.52
CA TYR A 79 -7.11 4.47 8.86
C TYR A 79 -7.86 5.32 7.82
N ILE A 80 -7.67 5.04 6.53
CA ILE A 80 -8.37 5.76 5.46
C ILE A 80 -9.88 5.47 5.52
N LYS A 81 -10.26 4.22 5.80
CA LYS A 81 -11.64 3.78 5.98
C LYS A 81 -12.29 4.50 7.16
N ASP A 82 -11.63 4.56 8.30
CA ASP A 82 -12.13 5.27 9.49
C ASP A 82 -12.39 6.75 9.22
N TYR A 83 -11.46 7.44 8.55
CA TYR A 83 -11.62 8.84 8.21
C TYR A 83 -12.81 9.05 7.26
N VAL A 84 -12.95 8.21 6.23
CA VAL A 84 -14.08 8.30 5.29
C VAL A 84 -15.40 8.06 6.01
N LEU A 85 -15.49 7.04 6.86
CA LEU A 85 -16.71 6.71 7.61
C LEU A 85 -17.06 7.75 8.68
N SER A 86 -16.06 8.48 9.20
CA SER A 86 -16.33 9.60 10.11
C SER A 86 -17.05 10.78 9.43
N ILE A 87 -17.02 10.86 8.10
CA ILE A 87 -17.62 11.95 7.30
C ILE A 87 -18.80 11.46 6.45
N ASP A 88 -18.75 10.23 5.92
CA ASP A 88 -19.84 9.54 5.20
C ASP A 88 -20.00 8.10 5.71
N PRO A 89 -20.78 7.90 6.78
CA PRO A 89 -21.01 6.58 7.39
C PRO A 89 -21.63 5.55 6.43
N ASP A 90 -22.42 5.99 5.44
CA ASP A 90 -23.12 5.11 4.50
C ASP A 90 -22.18 4.51 3.44
N PHE A 91 -20.94 4.98 3.36
CA PHE A 91 -19.93 4.50 2.41
C PHE A 91 -19.50 3.05 2.69
N GLU A 92 -19.68 2.54 3.91
CA GLU A 92 -19.31 1.15 4.27
C GLU A 92 -20.03 0.11 3.41
N ASN A 93 -21.27 0.37 3.01
CA ASN A 93 -22.06 -0.51 2.15
C ASN A 93 -21.56 -0.60 0.69
N LYS A 94 -20.54 0.21 0.34
CA LYS A 94 -19.95 0.28 -1.01
C LYS A 94 -18.53 -0.28 -1.06
N LEU A 95 -18.04 -0.85 0.05
CA LEU A 95 -16.75 -1.52 0.16
C LEU A 95 -16.96 -3.04 0.26
N GLY A 96 -16.08 -3.82 -0.36
CA GLY A 96 -16.21 -5.27 -0.47
C GLY A 96 -16.94 -5.73 -1.74
N HIS A 97 -16.17 -6.23 -2.72
CA HIS A 97 -16.71 -7.04 -3.81
C HIS A 97 -16.66 -8.53 -3.44
N GLU A 98 -17.82 -9.17 -3.51
CA GLU A 98 -17.98 -10.62 -3.64
C GLU A 98 -17.24 -11.12 -4.88
N ASN A 99 -15.96 -11.52 -4.74
CA ASN A 99 -15.25 -12.50 -5.58
C ASN A 99 -13.76 -12.54 -5.19
N ILE A 100 -13.41 -13.45 -4.28
CA ILE A 100 -12.01 -13.69 -3.89
C ILE A 100 -11.59 -15.05 -4.45
N GLN A 101 -10.72 -15.05 -5.46
CA GLN A 101 -9.96 -16.24 -5.82
C GLN A 101 -8.88 -16.48 -4.77
N VAL A 102 -8.88 -17.67 -4.19
CA VAL A 102 -7.89 -18.08 -3.20
C VAL A 102 -6.59 -18.51 -3.88
N ASP A 103 -5.51 -17.97 -3.33
CA ASP A 103 -4.10 -18.22 -3.60
C ASP A 103 -3.81 -19.73 -3.77
N LYS A 104 -3.46 -20.17 -4.99
CA LYS A 104 -3.22 -21.57 -5.38
C LYS A 104 -1.93 -22.19 -4.78
N GLY A 105 -1.38 -21.61 -3.71
CA GLY A 105 -0.15 -22.05 -3.05
C GLY A 105 -0.32 -22.81 -1.73
N ALA A 106 -1.47 -22.73 -1.06
CA ALA A 106 -1.69 -23.39 0.23
C ALA A 106 -2.30 -24.79 0.02
N LYS A 107 -1.48 -25.83 0.19
CA LYS A 107 -1.86 -27.23 -0.12
C LYS A 107 -2.95 -27.85 0.79
N ASN A 108 -3.51 -27.14 1.76
CA ASN A 108 -4.60 -27.61 2.65
C ASN A 108 -5.74 -26.58 2.82
N VAL A 109 -6.03 -25.78 1.79
CA VAL A 109 -7.22 -24.93 1.80
C VAL A 109 -8.45 -25.83 1.64
N VAL A 110 -9.41 -25.68 2.55
CA VAL A 110 -10.67 -26.43 2.55
C VAL A 110 -11.84 -25.45 2.61
N LYS A 111 -12.95 -25.84 1.99
CA LYS A 111 -14.22 -25.15 2.21
C LYS A 111 -14.63 -25.35 3.66
N LEU A 112 -14.91 -24.25 4.35
CA LEU A 112 -15.35 -24.30 5.74
C LEU A 112 -16.77 -24.86 5.82
N PRO A 113 -17.11 -25.62 6.88
CA PRO A 113 -18.46 -26.16 7.06
C PRO A 113 -19.48 -25.05 7.41
N VAL A 114 -19.01 -23.90 7.88
CA VAL A 114 -19.82 -22.73 8.23
C VAL A 114 -19.09 -21.43 7.85
N TRP A 115 -19.84 -20.39 7.47
CA TRP A 115 -19.29 -19.08 7.11
C TRP A 115 -18.75 -18.31 8.33
N MET A 116 -17.45 -18.01 8.37
CA MET A 116 -16.74 -17.30 9.44
C MET A 116 -16.55 -15.80 9.14
N GLY A 117 -17.62 -15.03 9.30
CA GLY A 117 -17.62 -13.56 9.20
C GLY A 117 -16.69 -12.88 10.22
N SER A 118 -16.29 -11.64 9.93
CA SER A 118 -15.57 -10.78 10.88
C SER A 118 -16.58 -10.07 11.80
N MET A 119 -16.09 -9.36 12.81
CA MET A 119 -16.91 -8.44 13.62
C MET A 119 -16.78 -7.01 13.08
N ASP A 120 -17.90 -6.28 13.00
CA ASP A 120 -17.87 -4.83 12.76
C ASP A 120 -17.29 -4.11 13.98
N LYS A 121 -16.49 -3.06 13.74
CA LYS A 121 -15.78 -2.33 14.80
C LYS A 121 -16.52 -1.05 15.16
N LYS A 122 -16.63 -0.74 16.45
CA LYS A 122 -17.11 0.56 16.95
C LYS A 122 -16.06 1.22 17.83
N ARG A 123 -15.70 2.46 17.49
CA ARG A 123 -14.70 3.26 18.22
C ARG A 123 -15.33 4.17 19.29
N SER A 124 -16.58 4.55 19.08
CA SER A 124 -17.40 5.31 20.02
C SER A 124 -18.78 4.68 20.13
N LEU A 125 -19.41 4.85 21.29
CA LEU A 125 -20.79 4.47 21.55
C LEU A 125 -21.50 5.71 22.09
N SER A 126 -22.61 6.07 21.46
CA SER A 126 -23.44 7.22 21.86
C SER A 126 -24.69 6.82 22.65
N ALA A 127 -24.97 5.52 22.71
CA ALA A 127 -26.17 4.98 23.34
C ALA A 127 -25.83 3.75 24.18
N GLU A 128 -26.60 3.58 25.25
CA GLU A 128 -26.56 2.39 26.09
C GLU A 128 -26.93 1.14 25.31
N GLN A 129 -26.40 0.01 25.77
CA GLN A 129 -26.67 -1.30 25.21
C GLN A 129 -27.56 -2.08 26.17
N MET A 130 -28.57 -2.75 25.62
CA MET A 130 -29.58 -3.47 26.38
C MET A 130 -29.49 -4.97 26.12
N ASN A 131 -29.60 -5.76 27.18
CA ASN A 131 -29.61 -7.22 27.16
C ASN A 131 -28.44 -7.79 26.32
N VAL A 132 -27.21 -7.49 26.77
CA VAL A 132 -25.97 -7.85 26.07
C VAL A 132 -25.06 -8.73 26.92
N VAL A 133 -24.34 -9.62 26.24
CA VAL A 133 -23.19 -10.35 26.79
C VAL A 133 -21.92 -9.65 26.31
N LEU A 134 -21.08 -9.24 27.26
CA LEU A 134 -19.77 -8.66 27.00
C LEU A 134 -18.70 -9.74 27.10
N THR A 135 -17.99 -10.02 26.01
CA THR A 135 -16.86 -10.96 26.00
C THR A 135 -15.56 -10.28 25.64
N ASP A 136 -14.45 -10.89 26.06
CA ASP A 136 -13.12 -10.44 25.69
C ASP A 136 -12.90 -10.60 24.19
N LYS A 137 -12.42 -9.54 23.54
CA LYS A 137 -11.89 -9.67 22.19
C LYS A 137 -10.41 -10.05 22.28
N LEU A 138 -10.15 -11.34 22.14
CA LEU A 138 -8.81 -11.91 22.15
C LEU A 138 -8.02 -11.50 20.91
N ASP A 139 -6.71 -11.28 21.07
CA ASP A 139 -5.78 -10.95 20.00
C ASP A 139 -4.95 -12.17 19.55
N GLY A 140 -5.54 -13.05 18.75
CA GLY A 140 -4.89 -14.30 18.33
C GLY A 140 -5.16 -14.68 16.88
N VAL A 141 -5.33 -15.98 16.65
CA VAL A 141 -5.70 -16.55 15.36
C VAL A 141 -7.05 -17.28 15.46
N SER A 142 -8.07 -16.75 14.77
CA SER A 142 -9.40 -17.36 14.73
C SER A 142 -9.39 -18.80 14.24
N CYS A 143 -10.06 -19.67 14.99
CA CYS A 143 -10.11 -21.11 14.79
C CYS A 143 -11.53 -21.64 14.98
N LEU A 144 -11.98 -22.48 14.06
CA LEU A 144 -13.18 -23.29 14.19
C LEU A 144 -12.80 -24.68 14.69
N PHE A 145 -13.30 -25.04 15.86
CA PHE A 145 -13.23 -26.37 16.43
C PHE A 145 -14.53 -27.13 16.13
N VAL A 146 -14.42 -28.15 15.27
CA VAL A 146 -15.50 -29.08 14.96
C VAL A 146 -15.23 -30.38 15.70
N ASN A 147 -16.22 -30.83 16.46
CA ASN A 147 -16.23 -32.17 17.03
C ASN A 147 -17.42 -32.92 16.45
N ASP A 148 -17.10 -33.99 15.72
CA ASP A 148 -18.07 -34.95 15.18
C ASP A 148 -17.89 -36.28 15.92
N LYS A 149 -18.99 -36.87 16.40
CA LYS A 149 -18.99 -38.14 17.12
C LYS A 149 -18.40 -39.29 16.30
N THR A 150 -18.53 -39.23 14.97
CA THR A 150 -18.06 -40.25 14.02
C THR A 150 -16.70 -39.89 13.42
N ASP A 151 -16.57 -38.68 12.87
CA ASP A 151 -15.38 -38.23 12.13
C ASP A 151 -14.28 -37.63 13.02
N GLY A 152 -14.55 -37.48 14.32
CA GLY A 152 -13.59 -37.00 15.31
C GLY A 152 -13.44 -35.47 15.34
N VAL A 153 -12.26 -35.01 15.73
CA VAL A 153 -11.97 -33.59 15.94
C VAL A 153 -11.29 -33.01 14.71
N LYS A 154 -11.81 -31.88 14.21
CA LYS A 154 -11.18 -31.09 13.15
C LYS A 154 -11.01 -29.63 13.60
N LEU A 155 -9.91 -29.02 13.19
CA LEU A 155 -9.60 -27.61 13.44
C LEU A 155 -9.38 -26.89 12.12
N TYR A 156 -10.02 -25.73 11.97
CA TYR A 156 -9.88 -24.91 10.77
C TYR A 156 -9.54 -23.47 11.11
N THR A 157 -8.65 -22.84 10.34
CA THR A 157 -8.47 -21.39 10.40
C THR A 157 -9.60 -20.68 9.67
N ARG A 158 -9.82 -19.38 9.95
CA ARG A 158 -10.85 -18.58 9.28
C ARG A 158 -10.61 -18.38 7.77
N GLY A 159 -9.36 -18.16 7.35
CA GLY A 159 -9.04 -17.72 5.98
C GLY A 159 -9.88 -16.53 5.53
N ASN A 160 -10.61 -16.67 4.43
CA ASN A 160 -11.50 -15.63 3.90
C ASN A 160 -12.95 -15.70 4.43
N GLY A 161 -13.23 -16.60 5.38
CA GLY A 161 -14.56 -16.81 5.95
C GLY A 161 -15.37 -17.93 5.28
N SER A 162 -15.14 -18.23 4.00
CA SER A 162 -15.75 -19.39 3.30
C SER A 162 -14.76 -20.54 3.09
N GLN A 163 -13.48 -20.20 2.99
CA GLN A 163 -12.36 -21.12 2.83
C GLN A 163 -11.30 -20.79 3.88
N GLY A 164 -10.76 -21.84 4.49
CA GLY A 164 -9.74 -21.76 5.53
C GLY A 164 -8.75 -22.91 5.41
N GLN A 165 -7.83 -23.02 6.35
CA GLN A 165 -6.83 -24.09 6.36
C GLN A 165 -7.22 -25.18 7.36
N ASP A 166 -7.11 -26.45 6.96
CA ASP A 166 -7.16 -27.56 7.92
C ASP A 166 -5.86 -27.63 8.74
N ILE A 167 -6.01 -27.36 10.04
CA ILE A 167 -4.92 -27.34 11.02
C ILE A 167 -5.08 -28.43 12.09
N THR A 168 -5.86 -29.48 11.79
CA THR A 168 -6.12 -30.59 12.72
C THR A 168 -4.83 -31.26 13.23
N HIS A 169 -3.79 -31.30 12.39
CA HIS A 169 -2.46 -31.81 12.74
C HIS A 169 -1.79 -31.04 13.90
N LEU A 170 -2.17 -29.79 14.14
CA LEU A 170 -1.65 -28.95 15.23
C LEU A 170 -2.33 -29.20 16.57
N ARG A 171 -3.32 -30.09 16.64
CA ARG A 171 -4.05 -30.38 17.88
C ARG A 171 -3.13 -30.70 19.08
N THR A 172 -1.98 -31.32 18.86
CA THR A 172 -1.03 -31.61 19.96
C THR A 172 -0.31 -30.38 20.51
N PHE A 173 -0.34 -29.25 19.80
CA PHE A 173 0.23 -27.97 20.23
C PHE A 173 -0.79 -27.10 20.96
N VAL A 174 -2.08 -27.42 20.84
CA VAL A 174 -3.19 -26.60 21.31
C VAL A 174 -3.85 -27.23 22.52
N ASN A 175 -3.83 -26.54 23.65
CA ASN A 175 -4.57 -26.89 24.86
C ASN A 175 -6.07 -26.62 24.67
N GLY A 176 -6.90 -27.39 25.37
CA GLY A 176 -8.36 -27.23 25.32
C GLY A 176 -9.05 -27.98 24.17
N VAL A 177 -8.32 -28.50 23.18
CA VAL A 177 -8.88 -29.29 22.06
C VAL A 177 -8.83 -30.79 22.38
N LYS A 178 -9.86 -31.27 23.09
CA LYS A 178 -10.02 -32.69 23.44
C LYS A 178 -11.13 -33.34 22.60
N LYS A 179 -10.96 -34.63 22.28
CA LYS A 179 -12.02 -35.40 21.61
C LYS A 179 -13.17 -35.58 22.59
N ASN A 180 -14.37 -35.18 22.18
CA ASN A 180 -15.59 -35.40 22.94
C ASN A 180 -16.45 -36.42 22.18
N GLY A 181 -16.48 -37.67 22.63
CA GLY A 181 -17.20 -38.73 21.90
C GLY A 181 -18.73 -38.65 22.00
N LYS A 182 -19.29 -37.66 22.71
CA LYS A 182 -20.70 -37.67 23.13
C LYS A 182 -21.59 -36.67 22.39
N TYR A 183 -21.03 -35.57 21.88
CA TYR A 183 -21.81 -34.46 21.32
C TYR A 183 -21.21 -33.93 20.02
N ASP A 184 -22.04 -33.72 19.01
CA ASP A 184 -21.65 -33.01 17.80
C ASP A 184 -21.72 -31.50 18.08
N PHE A 185 -20.61 -30.78 17.89
CA PHE A 185 -20.58 -29.33 18.06
C PHE A 185 -19.62 -28.63 17.11
N MET A 186 -19.88 -27.35 16.89
CA MET A 186 -19.00 -26.42 16.19
C MET A 186 -18.81 -25.17 17.03
N ILE A 187 -17.60 -24.93 17.49
CA ILE A 187 -17.25 -23.81 18.36
C ILE A 187 -16.19 -22.98 17.66
N ARG A 188 -16.41 -21.66 17.61
CA ARG A 188 -15.35 -20.72 17.25
C ARG A 188 -14.64 -20.27 18.49
N GLY A 189 -13.33 -20.13 18.34
CA GLY A 189 -12.45 -19.62 19.36
C GLY A 189 -11.24 -18.95 18.74
N GLU A 190 -10.39 -18.45 19.61
CA GLU A 190 -9.10 -17.91 19.24
C GLU A 190 -8.02 -18.89 19.68
N LEU A 191 -7.07 -19.18 18.80
CA LEU A 191 -5.78 -19.73 19.18
C LEU A 191 -4.93 -18.58 19.71
N ILE A 192 -4.55 -18.66 20.97
CA ILE A 192 -3.87 -17.57 21.68
C ILE A 192 -2.86 -18.15 22.67
N MET A 193 -1.91 -17.33 23.10
CA MET A 193 -0.90 -17.69 24.09
C MET A 193 -1.03 -16.76 25.29
N LYS A 194 -0.90 -17.31 26.51
CA LYS A 194 -0.86 -16.50 27.73
C LYS A 194 0.34 -15.55 27.71
N LYS A 195 0.16 -14.35 28.24
CA LYS A 195 1.21 -13.32 28.36
C LYS A 195 2.45 -13.86 29.09
N THR A 196 2.24 -14.56 30.21
CA THR A 196 3.31 -15.16 31.01
C THR A 196 4.10 -16.23 30.25
N VAL A 197 3.41 -17.10 29.51
CA VAL A 197 4.04 -18.15 28.69
C VAL A 197 4.83 -17.53 27.54
N PHE A 198 4.33 -16.46 26.92
CA PHE A 198 5.05 -15.75 25.87
C PHE A 198 6.33 -15.10 26.41
N GLU A 199 6.26 -14.48 27.58
CA GLU A 199 7.39 -13.82 28.24
C GLU A 199 8.55 -14.79 28.54
N GLU A 200 8.24 -16.04 28.88
CA GLU A 200 9.25 -17.08 29.12
C GLU A 200 9.96 -17.57 27.85
N ILE A 201 9.37 -17.39 26.66
CA ILE A 201 9.86 -18.00 25.41
C ILE A 201 10.26 -17.00 24.32
N LYS A 202 10.15 -15.69 24.60
CA LYS A 202 10.40 -14.61 23.64
C LYS A 202 11.89 -14.38 23.38
N ASP A 203 12.55 -15.29 22.66
CA ASP A 203 13.97 -15.11 22.32
C ASP A 203 14.22 -14.02 21.25
N ASN A 204 13.25 -13.75 20.35
CA ASN A 204 13.34 -12.74 19.27
C ASN A 204 11.97 -12.40 18.61
N GLU A 205 10.85 -12.86 19.18
CA GLU A 205 9.52 -12.69 18.58
C GLU A 205 8.88 -11.36 19.01
N SER A 206 8.23 -10.65 18.08
CA SER A 206 7.72 -9.31 18.34
C SER A 206 6.43 -9.27 19.16
N ASN A 207 5.61 -10.32 19.11
CA ASN A 207 4.42 -10.48 19.97
C ASN A 207 3.86 -11.92 19.94
N ALA A 208 3.00 -12.22 20.92
CA ALA A 208 2.36 -13.53 21.10
C ALA A 208 1.52 -13.95 19.88
N ARG A 209 0.76 -13.02 19.27
CA ARG A 209 -0.09 -13.28 18.11
C ARG A 209 0.71 -13.77 16.90
N ASN A 210 1.82 -13.10 16.60
CA ASN A 210 2.72 -13.45 15.51
C ASN A 210 3.34 -14.83 15.74
N THR A 211 3.70 -15.15 16.98
CA THR A 211 4.21 -16.48 17.37
C THR A 211 3.16 -17.55 17.09
N VAL A 212 1.90 -17.35 17.53
CA VAL A 212 0.81 -18.30 17.27
C VAL A 212 0.53 -18.43 15.77
N SER A 213 0.49 -17.32 15.02
CA SER A 213 0.32 -17.33 13.57
C SER A 213 1.44 -18.11 12.86
N GLY A 214 2.69 -17.95 13.29
CA GLY A 214 3.83 -18.71 12.77
C GLY A 214 3.70 -20.21 13.02
N ILE A 215 3.22 -20.61 14.19
CA ILE A 215 2.92 -22.02 14.53
C ILE A 215 1.82 -22.56 13.61
N VAL A 216 0.71 -21.81 13.47
CA VAL A 216 -0.46 -22.19 12.67
C VAL A 216 -0.10 -22.40 11.19
N ASN A 217 0.77 -21.56 10.65
CA ASN A 217 1.20 -21.63 9.25
C ASN A 217 2.38 -22.58 9.00
N SER A 218 2.97 -23.17 10.04
CA SER A 218 4.12 -24.06 9.90
C SER A 218 3.72 -25.51 9.60
N LYS A 219 4.37 -26.11 8.59
CA LYS A 219 4.21 -27.55 8.28
C LYS A 219 4.76 -28.46 9.38
N LYS A 220 5.78 -27.99 10.11
CA LYS A 220 6.46 -28.71 11.19
C LYS A 220 6.81 -27.69 12.28
N PRO A 221 5.85 -27.34 13.15
CA PRO A 221 6.10 -26.40 14.24
C PRO A 221 7.17 -26.94 15.19
N ASN A 222 7.97 -26.03 15.75
CA ASN A 222 9.01 -26.41 16.70
C ASN A 222 8.38 -27.06 17.94
N PRO A 223 8.81 -28.28 18.36
CA PRO A 223 8.29 -28.96 19.54
C PRO A 223 8.30 -28.13 20.82
N LYS A 224 9.16 -27.10 20.93
CA LYS A 224 9.21 -26.19 22.08
C LYS A 224 7.90 -25.45 22.35
N TYR A 225 7.01 -25.34 21.36
CA TYR A 225 5.70 -24.69 21.48
C TYR A 225 4.56 -25.65 21.83
N ARG A 226 4.85 -26.95 21.99
CA ARG A 226 3.84 -27.96 22.32
C ARG A 226 3.20 -27.62 23.67
N GLY A 227 1.87 -27.51 23.69
CA GLY A 227 1.09 -27.19 24.89
C GLY A 227 1.23 -25.74 25.37
N LYS A 228 1.71 -24.83 24.51
CA LYS A 228 1.85 -23.39 24.82
C LYS A 228 0.82 -22.50 24.12
N VAL A 229 0.02 -23.08 23.23
CA VAL A 229 -1.10 -22.39 22.57
C VAL A 229 -2.38 -22.90 23.20
N ASP A 230 -3.28 -22.00 23.57
CA ASP A 230 -4.59 -22.31 24.11
C ASP A 230 -5.66 -22.07 23.04
N PHE A 231 -6.65 -22.96 22.96
CA PHE A 231 -7.91 -22.65 22.29
C PHE A 231 -8.88 -22.08 23.32
N VAL A 232 -9.35 -20.85 23.07
CA VAL A 232 -10.33 -20.18 23.92
C VAL A 232 -11.57 -19.86 23.10
N GLY A 233 -12.67 -20.57 23.38
CA GLY A 233 -13.94 -20.46 22.67
C GLY A 233 -14.69 -19.16 22.97
N TYR A 234 -15.32 -18.58 21.95
CA TYR A 234 -16.12 -17.36 22.07
C TYR A 234 -17.52 -17.46 21.44
N GLU A 235 -17.81 -18.50 20.65
CA GLU A 235 -19.12 -18.68 20.01
C GLU A 235 -19.40 -20.16 19.75
N VAL A 236 -20.61 -20.63 20.04
CA VAL A 236 -21.11 -21.96 19.67
C VAL A 236 -22.03 -21.80 18.45
N ILE A 237 -21.60 -22.33 17.30
CA ILE A 237 -22.34 -22.26 16.03
C ILE A 237 -23.39 -23.37 15.92
N SER A 238 -23.11 -24.52 16.52
CA SER A 238 -23.99 -25.66 16.55
C SER A 238 -23.78 -26.40 17.88
N PRO A 239 -24.83 -26.57 18.70
CA PRO A 239 -26.23 -26.16 18.48
C PRO A 239 -26.43 -24.64 18.49
N SER A 240 -27.56 -24.15 17.95
CA SER A 240 -27.92 -22.73 18.04
C SER A 240 -28.46 -22.42 19.44
N MET A 241 -27.90 -21.40 20.10
CA MET A 241 -28.19 -21.02 21.48
C MET A 241 -28.00 -19.51 21.66
N LYS A 242 -28.57 -18.92 22.72
CA LYS A 242 -28.29 -17.52 23.07
C LYS A 242 -26.83 -17.39 23.55
N PRO A 243 -26.15 -16.26 23.30
CA PRO A 243 -24.75 -16.05 23.68
C PRO A 243 -24.40 -16.43 25.11
N LEU A 244 -25.25 -16.12 26.10
CA LEU A 244 -25.00 -16.53 27.49
C LEU A 244 -25.00 -18.07 27.64
N ASP A 245 -25.98 -18.74 27.05
CA ASP A 245 -26.12 -20.20 27.07
C ASP A 245 -24.94 -20.87 26.32
N GLN A 246 -24.40 -20.22 25.28
CA GLN A 246 -23.19 -20.69 24.59
C GLN A 246 -21.98 -20.74 25.54
N MET A 247 -21.81 -19.72 26.41
CA MET A 247 -20.72 -19.71 27.39
C MET A 247 -20.89 -20.81 28.44
N LEU A 248 -22.12 -21.00 28.93
CA LEU A 248 -22.47 -22.08 29.86
C LEU A 248 -22.23 -23.45 29.23
N PHE A 249 -22.61 -23.64 27.97
CA PHE A 249 -22.38 -24.86 27.22
C PHE A 249 -20.87 -25.19 27.11
N MET A 250 -20.04 -24.21 26.77
CA MET A 250 -18.58 -24.41 26.69
C MET A 250 -18.00 -24.81 28.06
N LYS A 251 -18.47 -24.18 29.15
CA LYS A 251 -18.08 -24.52 30.51
C LYS A 251 -18.44 -25.96 30.88
N ASP A 252 -19.66 -26.39 30.57
CA ASP A 252 -20.13 -27.76 30.81
C ASP A 252 -19.32 -28.80 30.01
N MET A 253 -18.93 -28.44 28.78
CA MET A 253 -18.05 -29.25 27.94
C MET A 253 -16.58 -29.20 28.37
N LYS A 254 -16.23 -28.43 29.41
CA LYS A 254 -14.86 -28.19 29.89
C LYS A 254 -13.94 -27.63 28.79
N ILE A 255 -14.51 -26.81 27.91
CA ILE A 255 -13.80 -26.05 26.90
C ILE A 255 -13.58 -24.65 27.48
N SER A 256 -12.33 -24.20 27.50
CA SER A 256 -12.01 -22.83 27.93
C SER A 256 -12.78 -21.84 27.06
N CYS A 257 -13.51 -20.93 27.70
CA CYS A 257 -14.20 -19.85 27.02
C CYS A 257 -13.63 -18.49 27.44
N VAL A 258 -13.85 -17.49 26.59
CA VAL A 258 -13.55 -16.09 26.89
C VAL A 258 -14.22 -15.66 28.19
N HIS A 259 -13.59 -14.73 28.91
CA HIS A 259 -14.25 -14.08 30.03
C HIS A 259 -15.51 -13.35 29.52
N TYR A 260 -16.62 -13.52 30.25
CA TYR A 260 -17.92 -13.03 29.84
C TYR A 260 -18.69 -12.43 31.01
N VAL A 261 -19.51 -11.42 30.71
CA VAL A 261 -20.38 -10.76 31.68
C VAL A 261 -21.72 -10.43 31.03
N MET A 262 -22.82 -10.83 31.67
CA MET A 262 -24.18 -10.46 31.24
C MET A 262 -24.58 -9.12 31.85
N ARG A 263 -25.21 -8.26 31.04
CA ARG A 263 -25.75 -6.96 31.44
C ARG A 263 -27.11 -6.71 30.80
N ASP A 264 -28.11 -6.47 31.63
CA ASP A 264 -29.44 -6.07 31.16
C ASP A 264 -29.42 -4.66 30.55
N ARG A 265 -28.57 -3.78 31.10
CA ARG A 265 -28.28 -2.44 30.61
C ARG A 265 -26.82 -2.11 30.93
N ILE A 266 -26.13 -1.47 30.00
CA ILE A 266 -24.76 -1.00 30.19
C ILE A 266 -24.49 0.27 29.38
N SER A 267 -23.84 1.23 30.01
CA SER A 267 -23.44 2.50 29.38
C SER A 267 -22.14 2.37 28.56
N PRO A 268 -21.91 3.28 27.59
CA PRO A 268 -20.62 3.40 26.91
C PRO A 268 -19.40 3.46 27.85
N ASP A 269 -19.50 4.23 28.93
CA ASP A 269 -18.40 4.41 29.88
C ASP A 269 -18.08 3.13 30.65
N GLU A 270 -19.10 2.36 31.03
CA GLU A 270 -18.90 1.06 31.69
C GLU A 270 -18.27 0.04 30.74
N ILE A 271 -18.64 0.03 29.45
CA ILE A 271 -17.98 -0.82 28.44
C ILE A 271 -16.51 -0.40 28.30
N HIS A 272 -16.24 0.90 28.32
CA HIS A 272 -14.88 1.43 28.25
C HIS A 272 -14.03 1.05 29.47
N GLN A 273 -14.57 1.20 30.69
CA GLN A 273 -13.89 0.77 31.91
C GLN A 273 -13.63 -0.74 31.93
N ALA A 274 -14.59 -1.54 31.46
CA ALA A 274 -14.38 -2.97 31.29
C ALA A 274 -13.23 -3.28 30.31
N LEU A 275 -13.07 -2.51 29.23
CA LEU A 275 -11.93 -2.69 28.32
C LEU A 275 -10.60 -2.39 29.02
N ILE A 276 -10.50 -1.31 29.78
CA ILE A 276 -9.29 -0.94 30.54
C ILE A 276 -8.90 -2.05 31.52
N ASP A 277 -9.85 -2.44 32.36
CA ASP A 277 -9.66 -3.46 33.39
C ASP A 277 -9.17 -4.79 32.78
N ARG A 278 -9.86 -5.26 31.73
CA ARG A 278 -9.55 -6.55 31.12
C ARG A 278 -8.23 -6.55 30.37
N LYS A 279 -7.81 -5.43 29.77
CA LYS A 279 -6.46 -5.31 29.18
C LYS A 279 -5.36 -5.49 30.22
N ASN A 280 -5.53 -4.89 31.39
CA ASN A 280 -4.54 -4.92 32.45
C ASN A 280 -4.49 -6.27 33.17
N ASN A 281 -5.65 -6.90 33.37
CA ASN A 281 -5.78 -8.04 34.28
C ASN A 281 -5.95 -9.40 33.59
N SER A 282 -6.16 -9.45 32.27
CA SER A 282 -6.31 -10.73 31.55
C SER A 282 -4.98 -11.44 31.32
N ASP A 283 -5.01 -12.76 31.51
CA ASP A 283 -3.95 -13.71 31.16
C ASP A 283 -3.56 -13.66 29.67
N TYR A 284 -4.46 -13.18 28.81
CA TYR A 284 -4.31 -13.12 27.36
C TYR A 284 -4.28 -11.67 26.85
N GLU A 285 -3.75 -11.48 25.64
CA GLU A 285 -3.81 -10.18 24.96
C GLU A 285 -5.24 -9.85 24.51
N ILE A 286 -5.71 -8.66 24.91
CA ILE A 286 -7.07 -8.15 24.66
C ILE A 286 -6.99 -6.92 23.76
N ASP A 287 -7.60 -6.99 22.57
CA ASP A 287 -7.62 -5.87 21.61
C ASP A 287 -8.97 -5.15 21.52
N GLY A 288 -9.94 -5.50 22.38
CA GLY A 288 -11.27 -4.90 22.46
C GLY A 288 -12.24 -5.65 23.37
N ILE A 289 -13.49 -5.20 23.40
CA ILE A 289 -14.63 -5.90 24.00
C ILE A 289 -15.61 -6.25 22.89
N ILE A 290 -16.09 -7.49 22.86
CA ILE A 290 -17.21 -7.88 22.02
C ILE A 290 -18.51 -7.63 22.78
N VAL A 291 -19.43 -6.90 22.16
CA VAL A 291 -20.76 -6.62 22.70
C VAL A 291 -21.79 -7.34 21.83
N THR A 292 -22.47 -8.33 22.39
CA THR A 292 -23.38 -9.22 21.65
C THR A 292 -24.77 -9.19 22.28
N LYS A 293 -25.84 -8.98 21.49
CA LYS A 293 -27.21 -9.11 22.00
C LYS A 293 -27.50 -10.54 22.45
N ASN A 294 -28.05 -10.71 23.64
CA ASN A 294 -28.33 -12.04 24.21
C ASN A 294 -29.64 -12.66 23.67
N ILE A 295 -29.69 -12.86 22.35
CA ILE A 295 -30.80 -13.46 21.62
C ILE A 295 -30.30 -14.61 20.74
N ILE A 296 -31.20 -15.50 20.34
CA ILE A 296 -30.90 -16.46 19.27
C ILE A 296 -30.89 -15.69 17.96
N TYR A 297 -29.89 -15.93 17.12
CA TYR A 297 -29.74 -15.31 15.81
C TYR A 297 -29.60 -16.39 14.74
N ASP A 298 -30.01 -16.06 13.52
CA ASP A 298 -29.86 -16.95 12.38
C ASP A 298 -28.38 -17.16 12.03
N LYS A 299 -28.08 -18.34 11.48
CA LYS A 299 -26.74 -18.65 10.99
C LYS A 299 -26.37 -17.64 9.91
N ILE A 300 -25.28 -16.90 10.15
CA ILE A 300 -24.73 -15.96 9.18
C ILE A 300 -24.14 -16.77 8.02
N VAL A 301 -24.65 -16.53 6.81
CA VAL A 301 -24.21 -17.22 5.58
C VAL A 301 -23.24 -16.39 4.73
N SER A 302 -23.22 -15.07 4.93
CA SER A 302 -22.29 -14.12 4.31
C SER A 302 -22.20 -12.83 5.14
N GLY A 303 -21.12 -12.05 4.96
CA GLY A 303 -20.93 -10.77 5.65
C GLY A 303 -20.63 -10.88 7.16
N ASN A 304 -20.78 -9.77 7.86
CA ASN A 304 -20.52 -9.65 9.30
C ASN A 304 -21.83 -9.74 10.13
N PRO A 305 -21.78 -10.24 11.37
CA PRO A 305 -22.96 -10.38 12.23
C PRO A 305 -23.46 -9.01 12.68
N LYS A 306 -24.73 -8.69 12.42
CA LYS A 306 -25.37 -7.43 12.85
C LYS A 306 -25.80 -7.40 14.32
N HIS A 307 -25.82 -8.57 14.98
CA HIS A 307 -26.25 -8.72 16.37
C HIS A 307 -25.12 -8.48 17.38
N ALA A 308 -23.89 -8.29 16.90
CA ALA A 308 -22.70 -8.10 17.71
C ALA A 308 -21.77 -7.07 17.09
N PHE A 309 -20.91 -6.45 17.90
CA PHE A 309 -19.83 -5.59 17.41
C PHE A 309 -18.62 -5.65 18.33
N ALA A 310 -17.45 -5.31 17.79
CA ALA A 310 -16.21 -5.15 18.53
C ALA A 310 -16.04 -3.69 18.95
N TYR A 311 -16.24 -3.40 20.23
CA TYR A 311 -15.86 -2.12 20.81
C TYR A 311 -14.33 -2.06 20.95
N LYS A 312 -13.70 -1.13 20.24
CA LYS A 312 -12.28 -0.86 20.32
C LYS A 312 -12.07 0.61 20.63
N HIS A 313 -11.62 0.92 21.83
CA HIS A 313 -11.10 2.25 22.10
C HIS A 313 -9.65 2.29 21.61
N ASN A 314 -9.34 3.21 20.70
CA ASN A 314 -7.96 3.58 20.47
C ASN A 314 -7.51 4.26 21.75
N PHE A 315 -6.71 3.58 22.55
CA PHE A 315 -6.04 4.24 23.64
C PHE A 315 -5.11 5.30 23.05
N ASP A 316 -5.36 6.55 23.44
CA ASP A 316 -4.41 7.66 23.34
C ASP A 316 -3.24 7.52 24.34
N ASP A 317 -3.03 6.33 24.92
CA ASP A 317 -1.99 6.03 25.91
C ASP A 317 -0.61 5.79 25.30
N ASN A 318 -0.50 5.61 23.97
CA ASN A 318 0.79 5.47 23.29
C ASN A 318 1.40 6.82 22.88
N ALA A 319 0.76 7.93 23.22
CA ALA A 319 1.20 9.27 22.86
C ALA A 319 1.93 9.89 24.06
N MET A 320 3.25 9.82 24.07
CA MET A 320 4.10 10.34 25.14
C MET A 320 4.52 11.78 24.84
N THR A 321 4.52 12.62 25.88
CA THR A 321 5.01 14.00 25.79
C THR A 321 6.53 14.04 26.00
N THR A 322 7.25 14.76 25.14
CA THR A 322 8.71 14.91 25.21
C THR A 322 9.15 16.29 24.73
N THR A 323 10.39 16.66 25.07
CA THR A 323 11.01 17.92 24.67
C THR A 323 11.89 17.72 23.44
N VAL A 324 11.69 18.53 22.42
CA VAL A 324 12.56 18.60 21.23
C VAL A 324 13.94 19.09 21.65
N THR A 325 14.98 18.33 21.30
CA THR A 325 16.38 18.70 21.52
C THR A 325 17.00 19.34 20.29
N ASN A 326 16.59 18.91 19.09
CA ASN A 326 17.15 19.40 17.83
C ASN A 326 16.22 19.15 16.63
N VAL A 327 16.42 19.89 15.54
CA VAL A 327 15.82 19.59 14.23
C VAL A 327 16.95 19.42 13.21
N VAL A 328 17.17 18.18 12.77
CA VAL A 328 18.20 17.84 11.80
C VAL A 328 17.63 17.87 10.39
N TRP A 329 18.23 18.66 9.51
CA TRP A 329 17.80 18.78 8.12
C TRP A 329 18.68 17.92 7.21
N ASN A 330 18.10 16.86 6.67
CA ASN A 330 18.79 15.96 5.75
C ASN A 330 18.52 16.39 4.32
N LEU A 331 19.58 16.58 3.52
CA LEU A 331 19.41 16.89 2.11
C LEU A 331 18.97 15.65 1.32
N SER A 332 18.00 15.80 0.44
CA SER A 332 17.60 14.75 -0.50
C SER A 332 18.40 14.85 -1.80
N LYS A 333 18.48 13.76 -2.56
CA LYS A 333 19.06 13.74 -3.91
C LYS A 333 18.42 14.72 -4.90
N ASN A 334 17.21 15.20 -4.62
CA ASN A 334 16.52 16.18 -5.46
C ASN A 334 16.71 17.63 -4.95
N GLY A 335 17.48 17.81 -3.88
CA GLY A 335 17.79 19.11 -3.28
C GLY A 335 16.79 19.60 -2.23
N HIS A 336 15.85 18.76 -1.79
CA HIS A 336 14.91 19.10 -0.71
C HIS A 336 15.53 18.82 0.66
N TYR A 337 15.39 19.74 1.61
CA TYR A 337 15.70 19.44 2.99
C TYR A 337 14.53 18.70 3.65
N LYS A 338 14.84 17.58 4.30
CA LYS A 338 13.88 16.74 5.02
C LYS A 338 14.17 16.79 6.52
N PRO A 339 13.25 17.35 7.33
CA PRO A 339 13.47 17.52 8.76
C PRO A 339 13.26 16.21 9.52
N THR A 340 14.18 15.91 10.41
CA THR A 340 14.04 14.90 11.47
C THR A 340 14.07 15.64 12.80
N VAL A 341 13.00 15.50 13.58
CA VAL A 341 12.90 16.11 14.91
C VAL A 341 13.49 15.12 15.90
N GLU A 342 14.54 15.54 16.60
CA GLU A 342 15.17 14.79 17.69
C GLU A 342 14.65 15.31 19.03
N PHE A 343 14.41 14.41 19.97
CA PHE A 343 13.82 14.73 21.26
C PHE A 343 14.37 13.85 22.39
N GLU A 344 14.08 14.25 23.62
CA GLU A 344 14.44 13.49 24.82
C GLU A 344 13.88 12.07 24.75
N LYS A 345 14.69 11.10 25.18
CA LYS A 345 14.39 9.68 25.06
C LYS A 345 13.10 9.32 25.78
N ILE A 346 12.15 8.78 25.03
CA ILE A 346 10.89 8.23 25.54
C ILE A 346 10.79 6.74 25.24
N THR A 347 10.07 6.01 26.08
CA THR A 347 9.78 4.59 25.88
C THR A 347 8.31 4.45 25.52
N ILE A 348 8.03 3.91 24.32
CA ILE A 348 6.67 3.60 23.87
C ILE A 348 6.67 2.14 23.44
N ASN A 349 5.83 1.31 24.10
CA ASN A 349 5.75 -0.14 23.88
C ASN A 349 7.12 -0.84 23.97
N ASP A 350 7.85 -0.61 25.08
CA ASP A 350 9.18 -1.18 25.37
C ASP A 350 10.30 -0.86 24.35
N VAL A 351 10.06 0.11 23.46
CA VAL A 351 11.06 0.60 22.52
C VAL A 351 11.42 2.03 22.83
N ASN A 352 12.73 2.27 22.87
CA ASN A 352 13.31 3.59 23.04
C ASN A 352 13.24 4.40 21.76
N ILE A 353 12.63 5.58 21.81
CA ILE A 353 12.43 6.47 20.68
C ILE A 353 13.01 7.84 21.01
N GLN A 354 13.73 8.41 20.04
CA GLN A 354 14.40 9.71 20.16
C GLN A 354 14.26 10.59 18.92
N LYS A 355 13.59 10.10 17.88
CA LYS A 355 13.47 10.79 16.59
C LYS A 355 12.09 10.58 16.01
N ALA A 356 11.53 11.60 15.35
CA ALA A 356 10.33 11.51 14.54
C ALA A 356 10.50 12.34 13.25
N THR A 357 9.68 12.04 12.24
CA THR A 357 9.63 12.87 11.03
C THR A 357 9.08 14.26 11.35
N GLY A 358 9.74 15.31 10.85
CA GLY A 358 9.21 16.68 10.85
C GLY A 358 8.35 16.98 9.63
N PHE A 359 8.01 15.97 8.82
CA PHE A 359 7.27 16.03 7.56
C PHE A 359 7.92 16.89 6.46
N ASN A 360 7.98 18.22 6.60
CA ASN A 360 8.52 19.14 5.61
C ASN A 360 8.88 20.52 6.20
N GLY A 361 9.46 21.37 5.36
CA GLY A 361 9.82 22.77 5.66
C GLY A 361 8.71 23.55 6.36
N LYS A 362 7.51 23.50 5.76
CA LYS A 362 6.34 24.24 6.21
C LYS A 362 5.86 23.79 7.57
N TYR A 363 5.85 22.48 7.84
CA TYR A 363 5.42 21.94 9.13
C TYR A 363 6.30 22.45 10.28
N ILE A 364 7.62 22.41 10.12
CA ILE A 364 8.56 22.94 11.13
C ILE A 364 8.36 24.44 11.33
N TYR A 365 8.22 25.19 10.23
CA TYR A 365 8.05 26.64 10.27
C TYR A 365 6.74 27.09 10.93
N GLU A 366 5.60 26.55 10.48
CA GLU A 366 4.26 26.95 10.94
C GLU A 366 3.98 26.51 12.39
N ASN A 367 4.43 25.31 12.77
CA ASN A 367 4.30 24.83 14.15
C ASN A 367 5.42 25.34 15.07
N LYS A 368 6.34 26.15 14.53
CA LYS A 368 7.50 26.74 15.22
C LYS A 368 8.29 25.73 16.06
N ILE A 369 8.60 24.59 15.43
CA ILE A 369 9.30 23.47 16.07
C ILE A 369 10.79 23.76 16.09
N GLY A 370 11.37 23.82 17.28
CA GLY A 370 12.81 23.95 17.52
C GLY A 370 13.18 23.41 18.90
N PRO A 371 14.47 23.47 19.28
CA PRO A 371 14.91 23.06 20.62
C PRO A 371 14.06 23.72 21.73
N GLY A 372 13.58 22.91 22.68
CA GLY A 372 12.69 23.33 23.76
C GLY A 372 11.19 23.28 23.44
N THR A 373 10.80 22.95 22.20
CA THR A 373 9.39 22.67 21.85
C THR A 373 8.93 21.42 22.59
N ILE A 374 7.74 21.45 23.19
CA ILE A 374 7.11 20.28 23.82
C ILE A 374 6.13 19.66 22.82
N ILE A 375 6.32 18.38 22.51
CA ILE A 375 5.55 17.64 21.51
C ILE A 375 4.95 16.38 22.11
N LYS A 376 3.81 15.95 21.57
CA LYS A 376 3.25 14.63 21.82
C LYS A 376 3.60 13.72 20.64
N VAL A 377 4.24 12.59 20.94
CA VAL A 377 4.76 11.65 19.94
C VAL A 377 4.05 10.32 20.10
N GLN A 378 3.56 9.78 18.98
CA GLN A 378 2.88 8.49 18.95
C GLN A 378 3.60 7.54 18.01
N ARG A 379 3.50 6.25 18.35
CA ARG A 379 3.92 5.15 17.49
C ARG A 379 2.74 4.21 17.25
N SER A 380 2.45 3.95 15.98
CA SER A 380 1.40 3.00 15.56
C SER A 380 2.06 1.69 15.13
N GLY A 381 1.95 0.64 15.94
CA GLY A 381 2.57 -0.65 15.67
C GLY A 381 4.11 -0.57 15.50
N ASP A 382 4.66 -1.27 14.51
CA ASP A 382 6.10 -1.26 14.20
C ASP A 382 6.56 -0.08 13.31
N VAL A 383 5.70 0.91 13.09
CA VAL A 383 5.92 2.02 12.13
C VAL A 383 6.76 3.16 12.74
N ILE A 384 7.32 4.00 11.87
CA ILE A 384 8.06 5.23 12.20
C ILE A 384 7.21 6.15 13.11
N PRO A 385 7.75 6.59 14.26
CA PRO A 385 7.06 7.51 15.17
C PRO A 385 6.82 8.88 14.52
N TYR A 386 5.71 9.52 14.90
CA TYR A 386 5.31 10.82 14.38
C TYR A 386 4.77 11.73 15.47
N ILE A 387 4.82 13.04 15.22
CA ILE A 387 4.31 14.08 16.12
C ILE A 387 2.81 14.20 15.90
N THR A 388 2.02 13.93 16.93
CA THR A 388 0.55 14.09 16.89
C THR A 388 0.14 15.52 17.21
N GLU A 389 0.89 16.18 18.10
CA GLU A 389 0.54 17.48 18.65
C GLU A 389 1.78 18.27 19.07
N VAL A 390 1.74 19.59 18.89
CA VAL A 390 2.70 20.52 19.48
C VAL A 390 2.04 21.20 20.66
N VAL A 391 2.43 20.79 21.87
CA VAL A 391 1.85 21.27 23.14
C VAL A 391 2.36 22.67 23.47
N LYS A 392 3.66 22.91 23.25
CA LYS A 392 4.29 24.22 23.45
C LYS A 392 5.33 24.45 22.37
N SER A 393 5.21 25.55 21.64
CA SER A 393 6.12 25.90 20.55
C SER A 393 7.23 26.87 20.99
N THR A 394 8.30 26.93 20.21
CA THR A 394 9.44 27.85 20.39
C THR A 394 9.67 28.68 19.13
N SER A 395 10.92 29.01 18.80
CA SER A 395 11.29 29.48 17.46
C SER A 395 11.56 28.28 16.54
N PRO A 396 11.14 28.31 15.26
CA PRO A 396 11.41 27.24 14.32
C PRO A 396 12.91 27.09 14.08
N SER A 397 13.42 25.86 14.14
CA SER A 397 14.80 25.54 13.77
C SER A 397 14.88 25.22 12.28
N MET A 398 15.16 26.26 11.47
CA MET A 398 15.29 26.18 10.01
C MET A 398 16.78 26.18 9.61
N PRO A 399 17.16 25.65 8.43
CA PRO A 399 18.50 25.82 7.89
C PRO A 399 18.84 27.30 7.71
N SER A 400 20.12 27.66 7.77
CA SER A 400 20.59 29.04 7.57
C SER A 400 20.30 29.57 6.16
N GLU A 401 20.42 28.71 5.15
CA GLU A 401 20.13 29.06 3.76
C GLU A 401 19.17 28.06 3.12
N TYR A 402 18.05 28.57 2.60
CA TYR A 402 17.08 27.78 1.86
C TYR A 402 16.21 28.67 0.95
N ILE A 403 15.52 28.01 0.02
CA ILE A 403 14.40 28.60 -0.74
C ILE A 403 13.16 27.73 -0.56
N TRP A 404 11.98 28.33 -0.68
CA TRP A 404 10.74 27.56 -0.72
C TRP A 404 10.58 26.88 -2.08
N SER A 405 10.19 25.62 -2.07
CA SER A 405 9.72 24.94 -3.29
C SER A 405 8.51 25.67 -3.88
N ALA A 406 8.23 25.47 -5.17
CA ALA A 406 7.08 26.10 -5.83
C ALA A 406 5.73 25.75 -5.16
N SER A 407 5.64 24.61 -4.47
CA SER A 407 4.45 24.21 -3.71
C SER A 407 4.27 24.99 -2.40
N GLY A 408 5.34 25.61 -1.88
CA GLY A 408 5.37 26.25 -0.56
C GLY A 408 5.41 25.27 0.62
N ASN A 409 5.44 23.95 0.40
CA ASN A 409 5.44 22.97 1.49
C ASN A 409 6.84 22.54 1.91
N ASP A 410 7.74 22.35 0.95
CA ASP A 410 9.13 21.97 1.21
C ASP A 410 10.08 23.15 1.05
N ILE A 411 11.21 23.07 1.75
CA ILE A 411 12.37 23.95 1.55
C ILE A 411 13.47 23.18 0.79
N MET A 412 14.24 23.92 0.00
CA MET A 412 15.26 23.37 -0.90
C MET A 412 16.57 24.14 -0.76
N VAL A 413 17.66 23.52 -1.21
CA VAL A 413 18.96 24.22 -1.34
C VAL A 413 18.82 25.43 -2.25
N LYS A 414 19.41 26.55 -1.84
CA LYS A 414 19.39 27.81 -2.59
C LYS A 414 20.15 27.69 -3.92
N SER A 415 21.23 26.92 -3.93
CA SER A 415 21.98 26.56 -5.13
C SER A 415 22.17 25.05 -5.21
N LYS A 416 21.92 24.49 -6.40
CA LYS A 416 22.26 23.09 -6.72
C LYS A 416 23.70 22.94 -7.22
N THR A 417 24.39 24.04 -7.55
CA THR A 417 25.78 24.02 -8.01
C THR A 417 26.74 24.11 -6.83
N ASN A 418 27.85 23.37 -6.89
CA ASN A 418 28.91 23.30 -5.87
C ASN A 418 28.41 22.91 -4.47
N ASN A 419 27.39 22.05 -4.41
CA ASN A 419 26.90 21.50 -3.14
C ASN A 419 27.42 20.07 -2.99
N THR A 420 28.57 19.91 -2.32
CA THR A 420 29.26 18.62 -2.18
C THR A 420 28.38 17.52 -1.59
N GLU A 421 27.47 17.86 -0.66
CA GLU A 421 26.55 16.87 -0.09
C GLU A 421 25.51 16.40 -1.13
N LEU A 422 24.95 17.34 -1.90
CA LEU A 422 24.05 17.02 -3.01
C LEU A 422 24.76 16.20 -4.08
N ASP A 423 25.97 16.59 -4.45
CA ASP A 423 26.77 15.93 -5.48
C ASP A 423 27.11 14.49 -5.07
N LYS A 424 27.48 14.25 -3.81
CA LYS A 424 27.69 12.90 -3.25
C LYS A 424 26.41 12.06 -3.30
N LYS A 425 25.25 12.63 -2.95
CA LYS A 425 23.95 11.94 -3.01
C LYS A 425 23.49 11.66 -4.45
N LEU A 426 23.77 12.57 -5.38
CA LEU A 426 23.52 12.38 -6.80
C LEU A 426 24.39 11.25 -7.36
N PHE A 427 25.67 11.23 -7.00
CA PHE A 427 26.58 10.14 -7.37
C PHE A 427 26.11 8.79 -6.80
N GLU A 428 25.80 8.72 -5.51
CA GLU A 428 25.24 7.51 -4.89
C GLU A 428 23.96 7.04 -5.59
N HIS A 429 23.08 7.98 -5.94
CA HIS A 429 21.88 7.66 -6.69
C HIS A 429 22.16 7.15 -8.10
N MET A 430 23.13 7.74 -8.82
CA MET A 430 23.51 7.31 -10.16
C MET A 430 23.99 5.86 -10.15
N ILE A 431 24.95 5.54 -9.29
CA ILE A 431 25.53 4.19 -9.20
C ILE A 431 24.47 3.14 -8.81
N THR A 432 23.66 3.44 -7.80
CA THR A 432 22.60 2.52 -7.34
C THR A 432 21.49 2.33 -8.38
N SER A 433 21.16 3.35 -9.16
CA SER A 433 20.12 3.26 -10.21
C SER A 433 20.56 2.43 -11.41
N LEU A 434 21.84 2.47 -11.75
CA LEU A 434 22.41 1.72 -12.86
C LEU A 434 22.65 0.24 -12.52
N LYS A 435 22.57 -0.13 -11.24
CA LYS A 435 22.64 -1.51 -10.74
C LYS A 435 23.94 -2.23 -11.12
N PHE A 436 25.07 -1.59 -10.84
CA PHE A 436 26.34 -2.29 -10.85
C PHE A 436 26.40 -3.25 -9.64
N ASP A 437 26.87 -4.46 -9.87
CA ASP A 437 27.06 -5.47 -8.82
C ASP A 437 28.26 -5.12 -7.94
N HIS A 438 28.24 -5.57 -6.69
CA HIS A 438 29.29 -5.32 -5.70
C HIS A 438 29.48 -3.85 -5.25
N PHE A 439 28.60 -2.93 -5.67
CA PHE A 439 28.57 -1.54 -5.22
C PHE A 439 27.72 -1.35 -3.94
N GLY A 440 28.30 -1.69 -2.79
CA GLY A 440 27.74 -1.32 -1.49
C GLY A 440 27.94 0.18 -1.19
N LYS A 441 27.11 0.75 -0.30
CA LYS A 441 27.14 2.17 0.08
C LYS A 441 28.56 2.67 0.45
N LYS A 442 29.29 1.91 1.28
CA LYS A 442 30.66 2.25 1.67
C LYS A 442 31.65 2.24 0.49
N SER A 443 31.45 1.36 -0.49
CA SER A 443 32.31 1.30 -1.69
C SER A 443 32.10 2.53 -2.56
N ILE A 444 30.84 2.95 -2.74
CA ILE A 444 30.48 4.16 -3.50
C ILE A 444 31.06 5.41 -2.83
N GLU A 445 30.94 5.49 -1.50
CA GLU A 445 31.49 6.57 -0.69
C GLU A 445 33.01 6.71 -0.87
N LYS A 446 33.75 5.60 -0.78
CA LYS A 446 35.21 5.59 -1.01
C LYS A 446 35.62 6.02 -2.41
N LEU A 447 34.88 5.57 -3.44
CA LEU A 447 35.12 5.98 -4.82
C LEU A 447 34.89 7.49 -5.00
N TYR A 448 33.82 8.02 -4.42
CA TYR A 448 33.53 9.44 -4.49
C TYR A 448 34.62 10.28 -3.80
N GLU A 449 35.06 9.84 -2.62
CA GLU A 449 36.11 10.49 -1.83
C GLU A 449 37.49 10.41 -2.49
N SER A 450 37.74 9.40 -3.31
CA SER A 450 38.97 9.30 -4.13
C SER A 450 38.93 10.16 -5.39
N GLY A 451 37.89 10.96 -5.60
CA GLY A 451 37.74 11.84 -6.76
C GLY A 451 36.96 11.26 -7.95
N VAL A 452 36.41 10.04 -7.83
CA VAL A 452 35.55 9.46 -8.86
C VAL A 452 34.13 9.97 -8.67
N GLN A 453 33.82 11.11 -9.29
CA GLN A 453 32.57 11.84 -9.07
C GLN A 453 31.63 11.86 -10.29
N THR A 454 32.05 11.27 -11.41
CA THR A 454 31.28 11.22 -12.67
C THR A 454 31.22 9.79 -13.22
N LEU A 455 30.27 9.52 -14.13
CA LEU A 455 30.20 8.21 -14.79
C LEU A 455 31.35 8.01 -15.77
N ASP A 456 31.81 9.07 -16.45
CA ASP A 456 33.01 9.00 -17.30
C ASP A 456 34.25 8.64 -16.47
N GLY A 457 34.40 9.24 -15.28
CA GLY A 457 35.46 8.90 -14.33
C GLY A 457 35.38 7.44 -13.89
N LEU A 458 34.18 6.97 -13.55
CA LEU A 458 33.93 5.58 -13.15
C LEU A 458 34.30 4.59 -14.27
N TYR A 459 33.93 4.88 -15.52
CA TYR A 459 34.14 3.99 -16.65
C TYR A 459 35.60 3.90 -17.10
N LYS A 460 36.42 4.87 -16.74
CA LYS A 460 37.86 4.90 -16.99
C LYS A 460 38.71 4.24 -15.91
N LEU A 461 38.13 3.89 -14.77
CA LEU A 461 38.87 3.25 -13.69
C LEU A 461 39.54 1.96 -14.16
N THR A 462 40.82 1.83 -13.85
CA THR A 462 41.55 0.56 -13.95
C THR A 462 41.52 -0.17 -12.61
N ILE A 463 41.85 -1.48 -12.61
CA ILE A 463 42.00 -2.25 -11.37
C ILE A 463 43.05 -1.60 -10.46
N ASP A 464 44.16 -1.09 -11.03
CA ASP A 464 45.23 -0.43 -10.29
C ASP A 464 44.78 0.88 -9.65
N ASP A 465 43.90 1.63 -10.30
CA ASP A 465 43.33 2.85 -9.70
C ASP A 465 42.42 2.53 -8.51
N ILE A 466 41.62 1.46 -8.61
CA ILE A 466 40.77 1.01 -7.50
C ILE A 466 41.62 0.50 -6.33
N LEU A 467 42.75 -0.17 -6.61
CA LEU A 467 43.68 -0.67 -5.60
C LEU A 467 44.39 0.43 -4.81
N LYS A 468 44.54 1.64 -5.37
CA LYS A 468 45.08 2.81 -4.66
C LYS A 468 44.12 3.36 -3.60
N ILE A 469 42.84 2.98 -3.66
CA ILE A 469 41.81 3.47 -2.74
C ILE A 469 41.77 2.59 -1.50
N GLU A 470 41.90 3.20 -0.33
CA GLU A 470 42.02 2.50 0.94
C GLU A 470 40.85 1.53 1.21
N GLY A 471 41.19 0.28 1.49
CA GLY A 471 40.25 -0.78 1.86
C GLY A 471 39.64 -1.55 0.69
N PHE A 472 40.04 -1.28 -0.56
CA PHE A 472 39.86 -2.24 -1.64
C PHE A 472 41.06 -3.20 -1.71
N LYS A 473 40.78 -4.49 -1.83
CA LYS A 473 41.77 -5.55 -2.09
C LYS A 473 41.62 -6.05 -3.52
N LYS A 474 42.61 -6.80 -4.03
CA LYS A 474 42.64 -7.32 -5.41
C LYS A 474 41.30 -7.92 -5.86
N LYS A 475 40.73 -8.84 -5.08
CA LYS A 475 39.43 -9.46 -5.41
C LYS A 475 38.29 -8.44 -5.53
N SER A 476 38.15 -7.52 -4.58
CA SER A 476 37.08 -6.52 -4.63
C SER A 476 37.29 -5.51 -5.77
N ALA A 477 38.54 -5.14 -6.05
CA ALA A 477 38.88 -4.24 -7.15
C ALA A 477 38.55 -4.88 -8.51
N THR A 478 38.91 -6.15 -8.71
CA THR A 478 38.56 -6.92 -9.90
C THR A 478 37.05 -7.02 -10.06
N ASN A 479 36.31 -7.43 -9.01
CA ASN A 479 34.86 -7.56 -9.07
C ASN A 479 34.15 -6.24 -9.43
N LEU A 480 34.60 -5.10 -8.87
CA LEU A 480 34.04 -3.80 -9.20
C LEU A 480 34.32 -3.41 -10.65
N PHE A 481 35.57 -3.60 -11.10
CA PHE A 481 35.98 -3.31 -12.47
C PHE A 481 35.16 -4.14 -13.46
N GLU A 482 35.12 -5.46 -13.29
CA GLU A 482 34.35 -6.37 -14.15
C GLU A 482 32.88 -5.97 -14.19
N SER A 483 32.27 -5.69 -13.03
CA SER A 483 30.89 -5.25 -12.97
C SER A 483 30.63 -3.94 -13.74
N ILE A 484 31.53 -2.96 -13.65
CA ILE A 484 31.44 -1.72 -14.44
C ILE A 484 31.52 -2.05 -15.94
N GLN A 485 32.52 -2.83 -16.35
CA GLN A 485 32.80 -3.11 -17.76
C GLN A 485 31.72 -3.97 -18.44
N GLU A 486 31.11 -4.90 -17.71
CA GLU A 486 29.99 -5.70 -18.19
C GLU A 486 28.72 -4.87 -18.24
N ARG A 487 28.34 -4.27 -17.10
CA ARG A 487 27.07 -3.58 -16.98
C ARG A 487 26.97 -2.41 -17.95
N LYS A 488 28.04 -1.64 -18.18
CA LYS A 488 28.03 -0.47 -19.07
C LYS A 488 27.56 -0.79 -20.50
N LYS A 489 27.77 -2.03 -20.97
CA LYS A 489 27.39 -2.49 -22.32
C LYS A 489 25.88 -2.67 -22.47
N GLU A 490 25.16 -2.83 -21.37
CA GLU A 490 23.74 -3.18 -21.36
C GLU A 490 22.84 -2.03 -20.87
N ILE A 491 23.41 -0.90 -20.43
CA ILE A 491 22.62 0.20 -19.88
C ILE A 491 21.79 0.85 -20.98
N THR A 492 20.48 0.92 -20.75
CA THR A 492 19.54 1.57 -21.66
C THR A 492 19.55 3.09 -21.47
N CYS A 493 19.15 3.84 -22.51
CA CYS A 493 19.09 5.30 -22.39
C CYS A 493 18.10 5.74 -21.31
N VAL A 494 16.97 5.04 -21.15
CA VAL A 494 16.02 5.26 -20.06
C VAL A 494 16.67 5.08 -18.68
N GLU A 495 17.54 4.09 -18.50
CA GLU A 495 18.23 3.89 -17.22
C GLU A 495 19.19 5.05 -16.92
N TYR A 496 19.89 5.57 -17.92
CA TYR A 496 20.67 6.79 -17.75
C TYR A 496 19.79 8.01 -17.47
N MET A 497 18.64 8.16 -18.14
CA MET A 497 17.69 9.26 -17.88
C MET A 497 17.19 9.24 -16.43
N VAL A 498 16.91 8.05 -15.89
CA VAL A 498 16.51 7.88 -14.49
C VAL A 498 17.67 8.20 -13.55
N ALA A 499 18.87 7.66 -13.82
CA ALA A 499 20.04 7.84 -13.00
C ALA A 499 20.51 9.32 -12.95
N SER A 500 20.43 10.04 -14.07
CA SER A 500 20.98 11.40 -14.20
C SER A 500 20.22 12.47 -13.41
N LYS A 501 18.97 12.19 -13.01
CA LYS A 501 18.08 13.17 -12.36
C LYS A 501 17.89 14.49 -13.13
N CYS A 502 18.04 14.44 -14.44
CA CYS A 502 17.76 15.60 -15.30
C CYS A 502 16.26 15.90 -15.45
N PHE A 503 15.40 14.91 -15.22
CA PHE A 503 13.95 15.04 -15.38
C PHE A 503 13.28 15.35 -14.04
N ASP A 504 12.19 16.12 -14.10
CA ASP A 504 11.37 16.49 -12.95
C ASP A 504 10.83 15.25 -12.20
N GLU A 505 10.55 15.39 -10.90
CA GLU A 505 10.05 14.29 -10.06
C GLU A 505 8.74 13.68 -10.59
N GLY A 506 7.92 14.45 -11.32
CA GLY A 506 6.71 13.99 -11.97
C GLY A 506 6.93 13.09 -13.20
N ILE A 507 8.17 12.91 -13.66
CA ILE A 507 8.53 12.12 -14.84
C ILE A 507 9.35 10.90 -14.38
N GLY A 508 8.65 9.81 -14.09
CA GLY A 508 9.26 8.55 -13.67
C GLY A 508 9.67 7.65 -14.83
N LYS A 509 10.34 6.53 -14.52
CA LYS A 509 10.79 5.51 -15.48
C LYS A 509 9.70 5.07 -16.47
N LYS A 510 8.46 4.87 -15.99
CA LYS A 510 7.34 4.45 -16.86
C LYS A 510 7.02 5.50 -17.93
N THR A 511 7.00 6.77 -17.55
CA THR A 511 6.75 7.89 -18.48
C THR A 511 7.89 8.02 -19.49
N LEU A 512 9.14 7.89 -19.02
CA LEU A 512 10.31 7.88 -19.91
C LEU A 512 10.20 6.75 -20.94
N ILE A 513 9.92 5.51 -20.51
CA ILE A 513 9.71 4.36 -21.41
C ILE A 513 8.60 4.66 -22.43
N LYS A 514 7.43 5.12 -22.00
CA LYS A 514 6.31 5.45 -22.90
C LYS A 514 6.73 6.44 -23.99
N ILE A 515 7.51 7.46 -23.63
CA ILE A 515 7.98 8.47 -24.59
C ILE A 515 9.04 7.87 -25.51
N THR A 516 10.02 7.16 -24.95
CA THR A 516 11.15 6.62 -25.71
C THR A 516 10.79 5.43 -26.60
N ASP A 517 9.75 4.68 -26.26
CA ASP A 517 9.25 3.58 -27.08
C ASP A 517 8.59 4.11 -28.37
N VAL A 518 7.98 5.31 -28.31
CA VAL A 518 7.29 5.94 -29.44
C VAL A 518 8.25 6.79 -30.27
N TYR A 519 9.08 7.59 -29.59
CA TYR A 519 9.90 8.62 -30.23
C TYR A 519 11.41 8.40 -30.01
N GLY A 520 11.85 7.24 -29.57
CA GLY A 520 13.27 7.00 -29.32
C GLY A 520 13.87 7.86 -28.20
N ASN A 521 15.16 7.68 -27.99
CA ASN A 521 15.87 8.19 -26.81
C ASN A 521 16.58 9.54 -27.00
N ASP A 522 16.71 10.01 -28.25
CA ASP A 522 17.47 11.23 -28.59
C ASP A 522 16.75 12.11 -29.62
N ASP A 523 15.50 11.79 -29.97
CA ASP A 523 14.81 12.49 -31.05
C ASP A 523 14.36 13.89 -30.61
N GLN A 524 14.23 14.77 -31.61
CA GLN A 524 13.60 16.07 -31.42
C GLN A 524 12.09 15.89 -31.35
N VAL A 525 11.60 15.59 -30.15
CA VAL A 525 10.15 15.55 -29.89
C VAL A 525 9.61 16.94 -29.66
N THR A 526 8.41 17.21 -30.19
CA THR A 526 7.71 18.48 -29.97
C THR A 526 6.74 18.39 -28.80
N LEU A 527 6.31 19.55 -28.30
CA LEU A 527 5.31 19.63 -27.24
C LEU A 527 4.00 18.95 -27.68
N GLU A 528 3.57 19.20 -28.91
CA GLU A 528 2.33 18.63 -29.47
C GLU A 528 2.41 17.11 -29.54
N GLN A 529 3.52 16.55 -29.98
CA GLN A 529 3.73 15.10 -30.04
C GLN A 529 3.60 14.46 -28.64
N LEU A 530 4.26 15.05 -27.65
CA LEU A 530 4.26 14.53 -26.28
C LEU A 530 2.87 14.55 -25.63
N ILE A 531 2.05 15.57 -25.91
CA ILE A 531 0.69 15.70 -25.34
C ILE A 531 -0.25 14.58 -25.80
N HIS A 532 0.06 13.90 -26.92
CA HIS A 532 -0.75 12.79 -27.42
C HIS A 532 -0.44 11.44 -26.74
N ILE A 533 0.63 11.36 -25.93
CA ILE A 533 0.95 10.16 -25.17
C ILE A 533 0.04 10.06 -23.95
N GLU A 534 -0.54 8.88 -23.74
CA GLU A 534 -1.37 8.57 -22.57
C GLU A 534 -0.61 8.85 -21.26
N ASP A 535 -1.24 9.64 -20.39
CA ASP A 535 -0.71 10.17 -19.12
C ASP A 535 0.40 11.24 -19.25
N VAL A 536 0.65 11.79 -20.44
CA VAL A 536 1.58 12.91 -20.64
C VAL A 536 0.80 14.20 -20.97
N GLY A 537 0.35 14.90 -19.94
CA GLY A 537 -0.27 16.23 -20.10
C GLY A 537 0.74 17.34 -20.42
N GLU A 538 0.25 18.51 -20.82
CA GLU A 538 1.08 19.66 -21.23
C GLU A 538 2.18 20.02 -20.22
N SER A 539 1.87 20.03 -18.92
CA SER A 539 2.86 20.30 -17.87
C SER A 539 4.01 19.29 -17.88
N ARG A 540 3.71 17.99 -17.99
CA ARG A 540 4.72 16.93 -18.03
C ARG A 540 5.50 16.97 -19.34
N ALA A 541 4.84 17.29 -20.45
CA ALA A 541 5.50 17.44 -21.74
C ALA A 541 6.54 18.58 -21.72
N LYS A 542 6.20 19.75 -21.17
CA LYS A 542 7.15 20.87 -21.00
C LYS A 542 8.33 20.47 -20.11
N SER A 543 8.07 19.87 -18.94
CA SER A 543 9.13 19.41 -18.04
C SER A 543 9.99 18.32 -18.67
N TYR A 544 9.44 17.46 -19.53
CA TYR A 544 10.21 16.47 -20.27
C TYR A 544 11.16 17.13 -21.26
N LEU A 545 10.72 18.13 -22.02
CA LEU A 545 11.56 18.85 -22.97
C LEU A 545 12.74 19.56 -22.29
N GLU A 546 12.49 20.17 -21.12
CA GLU A 546 13.55 20.77 -20.30
C GLU A 546 14.53 19.70 -19.79
N GLY A 547 14.00 18.60 -19.25
CA GLY A 547 14.81 17.47 -18.78
C GLY A 547 15.61 16.80 -19.90
N LEU A 548 15.06 16.71 -21.12
CA LEU A 548 15.74 16.15 -22.28
C LEU A 548 16.93 17.01 -22.70
N LYS A 549 16.80 18.35 -22.67
CA LYS A 549 17.93 19.26 -22.93
C LYS A 549 19.05 19.05 -21.90
N ALA A 550 18.71 18.98 -20.62
CA ALA A 550 19.67 18.72 -19.55
C ALA A 550 20.31 17.32 -19.68
N PHE A 551 19.52 16.31 -20.06
CA PHE A 551 19.99 14.95 -20.27
C PHE A 551 20.96 14.85 -21.45
N LYS A 552 20.70 15.54 -22.56
CA LYS A 552 21.62 15.59 -23.71
C LYS A 552 22.99 16.15 -23.31
N LYS A 553 23.01 17.21 -22.50
CA LYS A 553 24.25 17.75 -21.92
C LYS A 553 24.92 16.73 -21.00
N PHE A 554 24.18 16.12 -20.07
CA PHE A 554 24.71 15.08 -19.17
C PHE A 554 25.33 13.90 -19.91
N LYS A 555 24.65 13.40 -20.95
CA LYS A 555 25.10 12.29 -21.82
C LYS A 555 26.42 12.65 -22.53
N LYS A 556 26.52 13.87 -23.05
CA LYS A 556 27.74 14.41 -23.68
C LYS A 556 28.89 14.53 -22.67
N ASP A 557 28.62 15.16 -21.52
CA ASP A 557 29.63 15.42 -20.48
C ASP A 557 30.19 14.11 -19.90
N ASN A 558 29.37 13.04 -19.84
CA ASN A 558 29.78 11.72 -19.37
C ASN A 558 30.13 10.71 -20.48
N LYS A 559 30.18 11.13 -21.74
CA LYS A 559 30.49 10.27 -22.91
C LYS A 559 29.69 8.96 -22.94
N LEU A 560 28.40 9.03 -22.64
CA LEU A 560 27.57 7.84 -22.45
C LEU A 560 27.06 7.28 -23.78
N GLU A 561 27.37 6.01 -24.02
CA GLU A 561 26.73 5.17 -25.02
C GLU A 561 25.63 4.34 -24.35
N CYS A 562 24.46 4.28 -24.96
CA CYS A 562 23.30 3.62 -24.37
C CYS A 562 22.56 2.75 -25.39
N VAL A 563 22.04 1.61 -24.92
CA VAL A 563 21.30 0.68 -25.75
C VAL A 563 19.90 1.25 -26.02
N SER A 564 19.61 1.52 -27.28
CA SER A 564 18.27 1.89 -27.74
C SER A 564 17.47 0.62 -28.02
N LYS A 565 16.57 0.24 -27.11
CA LYS A 565 15.51 -0.72 -27.42
C LYS A 565 14.38 0.02 -28.14
N VAL A 566 14.60 0.40 -29.40
CA VAL A 566 13.48 0.86 -30.23
C VAL A 566 12.75 -0.39 -30.70
N THR A 567 11.51 -0.57 -30.26
CA THR A 567 10.59 -1.46 -30.99
C THR A 567 10.29 -0.70 -32.29
N PRO A 568 10.58 -1.25 -33.48
CA PRO A 568 10.25 -0.55 -34.72
C PRO A 568 8.76 -0.22 -34.70
N PRO A 569 8.34 0.99 -35.11
CA PRO A 569 6.93 1.24 -35.38
C PRO A 569 6.49 0.18 -36.38
N VAL A 570 5.38 -0.52 -36.10
CA VAL A 570 4.82 -1.50 -37.02
C VAL A 570 4.63 -0.80 -38.36
N GLY A 571 5.47 -1.14 -39.34
CA GLY A 571 5.43 -0.52 -40.66
C GLY A 571 4.02 -0.67 -41.22
N VAL A 572 3.47 0.40 -41.78
CA VAL A 572 2.17 0.40 -42.44
C VAL A 572 2.25 -0.58 -43.62
N GLN A 573 1.66 -1.77 -43.47
CA GLN A 573 1.63 -2.82 -44.47
C GLN A 573 0.60 -2.53 -45.58
N SER A 574 -0.37 -1.65 -45.32
CA SER A 574 -1.45 -1.29 -46.24
C SER A 574 -2.02 0.09 -45.88
N THR A 575 -2.61 0.82 -46.83
CA THR A 575 -3.23 2.14 -46.59
C THR A 575 -4.76 2.12 -46.67
N VAL A 576 -5.35 0.92 -46.65
CA VAL A 576 -6.81 0.73 -46.80
C VAL A 576 -7.62 1.45 -45.72
N LEU A 577 -7.06 1.64 -44.51
CA LEU A 577 -7.70 2.38 -43.41
C LEU A 577 -7.17 3.81 -43.25
N LYS A 578 -6.46 4.35 -44.26
CA LYS A 578 -5.98 5.72 -44.23
C LYS A 578 -7.13 6.71 -43.99
N ASP A 579 -6.87 7.69 -43.12
CA ASP A 579 -7.81 8.72 -42.67
C ASP A 579 -9.04 8.18 -41.90
N LYS A 580 -9.05 6.90 -41.53
CA LYS A 580 -10.07 6.34 -40.65
C LYS A 580 -9.64 6.46 -39.18
N ILE A 581 -10.53 6.97 -38.34
CA ILE A 581 -10.37 7.01 -36.89
C ILE A 581 -11.41 6.07 -36.27
N ILE A 582 -10.95 4.92 -35.79
CA ILE A 582 -11.77 3.83 -35.26
C ILE A 582 -11.81 3.93 -33.74
N VAL A 583 -13.01 3.95 -33.16
CA VAL A 583 -13.21 3.97 -31.71
C VAL A 583 -13.87 2.66 -31.28
N PHE A 584 -13.37 2.03 -30.22
CA PHE A 584 -14.00 0.83 -29.65
C PHE A 584 -14.91 1.15 -28.47
N THR A 585 -16.00 0.39 -28.34
CA THR A 585 -16.91 0.44 -27.19
C THR A 585 -17.37 -0.95 -26.75
N GLY A 586 -17.41 -1.17 -25.44
CA GLY A 586 -17.75 -2.47 -24.85
C GLY A 586 -16.62 -3.52 -24.91
N PHE A 587 -15.51 -3.23 -25.59
CA PHE A 587 -14.31 -4.07 -25.61
C PHE A 587 -13.07 -3.27 -26.08
N ARG A 588 -11.90 -3.88 -25.94
CA ARG A 588 -10.67 -3.55 -26.69
C ARG A 588 -9.99 -4.85 -27.10
N ASP A 589 -9.36 -4.84 -28.25
CA ASP A 589 -8.69 -5.99 -28.85
C ASP A 589 -7.33 -5.51 -29.37
N ALA A 590 -6.27 -5.86 -28.63
CA ALA A 590 -4.93 -5.35 -28.91
C ALA A 590 -4.36 -5.86 -30.25
N GLU A 591 -4.80 -7.03 -30.73
CA GLU A 591 -4.40 -7.54 -32.04
C GLU A 591 -5.11 -6.78 -33.16
N LEU A 592 -6.40 -6.50 -32.97
CA LEU A 592 -7.18 -5.71 -33.92
C LEU A 592 -6.71 -4.25 -33.98
N GLU A 593 -6.37 -3.64 -32.84
CA GLU A 593 -5.80 -2.29 -32.78
C GLU A 593 -4.49 -2.21 -33.58
N LYS A 594 -3.57 -3.17 -33.37
CA LYS A 594 -2.33 -3.26 -34.15
C LYS A 594 -2.58 -3.46 -35.64
N LYS A 595 -3.58 -4.27 -36.01
CA LYS A 595 -3.94 -4.52 -37.42
C LYS A 595 -4.53 -3.28 -38.09
N ILE A 596 -5.32 -2.50 -37.36
CA ILE A 596 -5.85 -1.22 -37.82
C ILE A 596 -4.71 -0.23 -38.08
N GLU A 597 -3.78 -0.12 -37.14
CA GLU A 597 -2.62 0.76 -37.24
C GLU A 597 -1.68 0.33 -38.37
N SER A 598 -1.44 -0.99 -38.54
CA SER A 598 -0.66 -1.52 -39.66
C SER A 598 -1.33 -1.30 -41.02
N MET A 599 -2.63 -1.02 -41.06
CA MET A 599 -3.39 -0.69 -42.28
C MET A 599 -3.59 0.83 -42.47
N GLY A 600 -2.87 1.65 -41.70
CA GLY A 600 -2.88 3.11 -41.82
C GLY A 600 -4.04 3.82 -41.10
N GLY A 601 -4.84 3.07 -40.34
CA GLY A 601 -5.91 3.61 -39.50
C GLY A 601 -5.41 4.12 -38.16
N LYS A 602 -6.21 4.95 -37.49
CA LYS A 602 -5.93 5.45 -36.13
C LYS A 602 -6.96 4.92 -35.16
N VAL A 603 -6.53 4.46 -33.99
CA VAL A 603 -7.44 4.06 -32.91
C VAL A 603 -7.69 5.25 -31.98
N GLY A 604 -8.93 5.69 -31.88
CA GLY A 604 -9.37 6.79 -31.01
C GLY A 604 -9.89 6.30 -29.66
N SER A 605 -9.60 7.04 -28.59
CA SER A 605 -10.07 6.73 -27.24
C SER A 605 -11.50 7.21 -26.96
N SER A 606 -11.97 8.21 -27.69
CA SER A 606 -13.29 8.85 -27.55
C SER A 606 -13.94 9.14 -28.91
N VAL A 607 -15.27 9.23 -28.92
CA VAL A 607 -16.06 9.60 -30.09
C VAL A 607 -16.04 11.12 -30.23
N ASN A 608 -15.60 11.62 -31.38
CA ASN A 608 -15.57 13.05 -31.69
C ASN A 608 -15.88 13.30 -33.17
N LYS A 609 -15.94 14.57 -33.60
CA LYS A 609 -16.29 14.95 -34.99
C LYS A 609 -15.32 14.41 -36.06
N LYS A 610 -14.11 13.98 -35.68
CA LYS A 610 -13.11 13.38 -36.59
C LYS A 610 -13.16 11.85 -36.58
N SER A 611 -13.85 11.24 -35.62
CA SER A 611 -14.08 9.79 -35.57
C SER A 611 -14.85 9.36 -36.81
N THR A 612 -14.46 8.27 -37.45
CA THR A 612 -15.14 7.75 -38.65
C THR A 612 -15.95 6.49 -38.35
N HIS A 613 -15.47 5.65 -37.42
CA HIS A 613 -16.13 4.39 -37.07
C HIS A 613 -16.20 4.21 -35.55
N LEU A 614 -17.30 3.64 -35.08
CA LEU A 614 -17.47 3.10 -33.73
C LEU A 614 -17.73 1.60 -33.82
N VAL A 615 -16.88 0.80 -33.21
CA VAL A 615 -16.96 -0.67 -33.24
C VAL A 615 -17.40 -1.19 -31.88
N TYR A 616 -18.44 -2.04 -31.85
CA TYR A 616 -19.02 -2.59 -30.62
C TYR A 616 -19.09 -4.13 -30.63
N LYS A 617 -19.10 -4.76 -29.44
CA LYS A 617 -19.17 -6.23 -29.30
C LYS A 617 -20.59 -6.78 -29.16
N SER A 618 -21.45 -6.11 -28.39
CA SER A 618 -22.87 -6.45 -28.20
C SER A 618 -23.68 -5.19 -27.91
N LEU A 619 -24.95 -5.15 -28.34
CA LEU A 619 -25.89 -4.04 -28.12
C LEU A 619 -26.50 -4.02 -26.70
N GLU A 620 -26.26 -5.04 -25.89
CA GLU A 620 -26.97 -5.25 -24.61
C GLU A 620 -26.77 -4.14 -23.55
N LYS A 621 -25.82 -3.21 -23.76
CA LYS A 621 -25.74 -1.95 -23.01
C LYS A 621 -25.45 -0.81 -23.98
N SER A 622 -26.39 0.13 -24.14
CA SER A 622 -26.17 1.35 -24.92
C SER A 622 -25.09 2.22 -24.25
N SER A 623 -23.83 1.98 -24.61
CA SER A 623 -22.72 2.77 -24.08
C SER A 623 -22.87 4.24 -24.47
N LYS A 624 -22.39 5.15 -23.62
CA LYS A 624 -22.35 6.60 -23.88
C LYS A 624 -21.78 6.94 -25.26
N LYS A 625 -20.77 6.19 -25.72
CA LYS A 625 -20.15 6.33 -27.04
C LYS A 625 -21.09 6.00 -28.21
N ILE A 626 -22.00 5.04 -28.06
CA ILE A 626 -23.01 4.71 -29.09
C ILE A 626 -23.98 5.88 -29.23
N THR A 627 -24.42 6.46 -28.11
CA THR A 627 -25.29 7.64 -28.11
C THR A 627 -24.57 8.85 -28.72
N GLU A 628 -23.31 9.08 -28.38
CA GLU A 628 -22.48 10.15 -28.95
C GLU A 628 -22.25 9.97 -30.46
N ALA A 629 -22.00 8.73 -30.92
CA ALA A 629 -21.80 8.45 -32.33
C ALA A 629 -23.09 8.62 -33.14
N LYS A 630 -24.22 8.15 -32.61
CA LYS A 630 -25.55 8.37 -33.20
C LYS A 630 -25.91 9.86 -33.24
N ALA A 631 -25.56 10.65 -32.23
CA ALA A 631 -25.84 12.08 -32.21
C ALA A 631 -25.04 12.88 -33.27
N LEU A 632 -23.87 12.39 -33.67
CA LEU A 632 -23.00 13.07 -34.63
C LEU A 632 -23.33 12.75 -36.10
N ASN A 633 -24.20 11.77 -36.39
CA ASN A 633 -24.70 11.36 -37.72
C ASN A 633 -23.66 11.12 -38.84
N THR A 634 -22.37 11.18 -38.51
CA THR A 634 -21.23 11.12 -39.45
C THR A 634 -20.35 9.91 -39.19
N ILE A 635 -20.70 9.11 -38.18
CA ILE A 635 -19.89 8.01 -37.65
C ILE A 635 -20.59 6.68 -37.94
N SER A 636 -19.91 5.78 -38.64
CA SER A 636 -20.42 4.44 -38.92
C SER A 636 -20.35 3.56 -37.66
N VAL A 637 -21.47 3.00 -37.22
CA VAL A 637 -21.54 2.17 -36.00
C VAL A 637 -21.71 0.71 -36.41
N LEU A 638 -20.67 -0.11 -36.16
CA LEU A 638 -20.59 -1.49 -36.65
C LEU A 638 -20.33 -2.48 -35.51
N GLN A 639 -20.91 -3.67 -35.60
CA GLN A 639 -20.50 -4.77 -34.74
C GLN A 639 -19.07 -5.21 -35.12
N VAL A 640 -18.31 -5.72 -34.16
CA VAL A 640 -16.92 -6.13 -34.35
C VAL A 640 -16.73 -7.09 -35.52
N ASP A 641 -17.65 -8.04 -35.70
CA ASP A 641 -17.56 -9.03 -36.77
C ASP A 641 -17.83 -8.41 -38.15
N ASP A 642 -18.76 -7.46 -38.22
CA ASP A 642 -19.05 -6.71 -39.46
C ASP A 642 -17.90 -5.76 -39.81
N PHE A 643 -17.30 -5.13 -38.82
CA PHE A 643 -16.11 -4.30 -39.01
C PHE A 643 -14.93 -5.15 -39.50
N LYS A 644 -14.73 -6.35 -38.93
CA LYS A 644 -13.69 -7.28 -39.38
C LYS A 644 -13.92 -7.74 -40.82
N LYS A 645 -15.17 -8.05 -41.19
CA LYS A 645 -15.54 -8.42 -42.57
C LYS A 645 -15.35 -7.28 -43.55
N LEU A 646 -15.80 -6.08 -43.22
CA LEU A 646 -15.73 -4.90 -44.09
C LEU A 646 -14.30 -4.58 -44.52
N TRP A 647 -13.33 -4.80 -43.64
CA TRP A 647 -11.93 -4.44 -43.86
C TRP A 647 -10.99 -5.65 -44.01
N ASN A 648 -11.55 -6.86 -44.16
CA ASN A 648 -10.82 -8.11 -44.28
C ASN A 648 -9.79 -8.33 -43.13
N LEU A 649 -10.18 -7.99 -41.91
CA LEU A 649 -9.34 -8.02 -40.71
C LEU A 649 -9.28 -9.40 -40.03
N GLY A 650 -9.90 -10.43 -40.62
CA GLY A 650 -9.77 -11.84 -40.22
C GLY A 650 -11.11 -12.57 -40.18
N VAL A 651 -11.14 -13.77 -40.79
CA VAL A 651 -11.93 -14.93 -40.36
C VAL A 651 -11.05 -15.73 -39.41
#